data_AF-A0A1Q7C7C1-F1
#
_entry.id   AF-A0A1Q7C7C1-F1
#
_cell.length_a   1.000
_cell.length_b   1.000
_cell.length_c   1.000
_cell.angle_alpha   90.00
_cell.angle_beta   90.00
_cell.angle_gamma   90.00
#
_symmetry.space_group_name_H-M   'P 1'
#
loop_
_entity.id
_entity.type
_entity.pdbx_description
1 polymer ?
#
loop_
_entity_poly.entity_id
_entity_poly.type
_entity_poly.pdbx_seq_one_letter_code
_entity_poly.pdbx_strand_id
1 'polypeptide(L)'
;MRQLRAFFFRLAGLFRKDRRDRDLSAEMETHLTMHLEDNLRAGMSLAEARRQALIKLGGIEQTKEICRERRGLPLLETFFQDLRFAFRMLRKNPGFTAVAALTLALGIGANTAIFSIVNAVVLRPLPYKDSSRIVTFHTKTAMFPNFTLPLTWPAFQEVRGQSTLLEETAACWATDRTLTGVDQPEVLRVTGVSNGFFEELGGTAEQGRLLSEQDHKPGQDRLAVISDAFWRTRFATDSSVIGRKLILDKEVYTIIGVAAQGFAFPERSEVWLPLSLTPEIEQNQKFFRFQVLGKLRKGEKLETLQAGLGAIGQRIAKLDPALGKGYKLSAEPLLESRVHDAQQSYLVLLAAATFVLLIACANLTSLLMARGWGRNREMAVRAALGASPGRLQRQGLVESCLLALLGGTVGIALAAGIVGVFRAIAPSGTPRLAEITPDWTLLWFALASSLLSGVVFGLAPARRAARMAPSEALKEGTAGSVSGTSRFGSALVVVEVALAFILLIASTLMMQTLAHLLHQNPGFRTDHLLTFDLPQASQWNQKDSESSATGQIVRLKDMLAQVRRLPGVQDVVASDHGILNGMMYEHSGLQLEGALPEQSAVTESVIARYISPDYFHMLGISLVRGREFDEQDQQGTQKVVMVNEAMARKYWSTLDIVGKRLSVSTDGKGTPQWNEIVGVVANARDVGIQDEASPEFYLALFQWGVP
;
A
#
# COMPACT_ATOMS: atom_id res chain seq x y z
N MET A 1 -44.16 10.46 -13.39
CA MET A 1 -44.05 11.93 -13.59
C MET A 1 -44.92 12.79 -12.66
N ARG A 2 -46.20 12.48 -12.41
CA ARG A 2 -47.08 13.26 -11.50
C ARG A 2 -46.59 13.36 -10.06
N GLN A 3 -46.06 12.26 -9.49
CA GLN A 3 -45.51 12.24 -8.12
C GLN A 3 -44.20 13.05 -7.97
N LEU A 4 -43.34 13.02 -8.99
CA LEU A 4 -42.11 13.84 -9.05
C LEU A 4 -42.43 15.33 -9.15
N ARG A 5 -43.38 15.73 -10.01
CA ARG A 5 -43.85 17.13 -10.06
C ARG A 5 -44.47 17.57 -8.72
N ALA A 6 -45.29 16.72 -8.10
CA ALA A 6 -45.86 17.01 -6.79
C ALA A 6 -44.77 17.16 -5.70
N PHE A 7 -43.71 16.35 -5.74
CA PHE A 7 -42.56 16.47 -4.83
C PHE A 7 -41.80 17.80 -5.04
N PHE A 8 -41.47 18.17 -6.28
CA PHE A 8 -40.80 19.45 -6.58
C PHE A 8 -41.67 20.68 -6.25
N PHE A 9 -42.99 20.63 -6.50
CA PHE A 9 -43.92 21.70 -6.11
C PHE A 9 -44.07 21.84 -4.59
N ARG A 10 -43.98 20.74 -3.84
CA ARG A 10 -43.94 20.74 -2.37
C ARG A 10 -42.59 21.25 -1.85
N LEU A 11 -41.48 20.89 -2.50
CA LEU A 11 -40.13 21.35 -2.17
C LEU A 11 -39.96 22.87 -2.41
N ALA A 12 -40.50 23.40 -3.50
CA ALA A 12 -40.55 24.84 -3.77
C ALA A 12 -41.47 25.60 -2.79
N GLY A 13 -42.46 24.92 -2.20
CA GLY A 13 -43.36 25.46 -1.20
C GLY A 13 -42.67 25.81 0.14
N LEU A 14 -41.57 25.14 0.49
CA LEU A 14 -40.78 25.40 1.71
C LEU A 14 -40.20 26.82 1.76
N PHE A 15 -39.85 27.40 0.60
CA PHE A 15 -39.21 28.72 0.51
C PHE A 15 -40.21 29.90 0.47
N ARG A 16 -41.53 29.64 0.42
CA ARG A 16 -42.59 30.67 0.35
C ARG A 16 -43.69 30.46 1.40
N LYS A 17 -43.32 29.92 2.57
CA LYS A 17 -44.24 29.54 3.65
C LYS A 17 -45.12 30.71 4.12
N ASP A 18 -44.51 31.87 4.43
CA ASP A 18 -45.22 33.04 4.97
C ASP A 18 -46.20 33.69 3.99
N ARG A 19 -46.01 33.49 2.68
CA ARG A 19 -46.94 34.00 1.66
C ARG A 19 -48.13 33.06 1.51
N ARG A 20 -47.89 31.75 1.46
CA ARG A 20 -48.96 30.74 1.31
C ARG A 20 -49.81 30.56 2.56
N ASP A 21 -49.24 30.75 3.76
CA ASP A 21 -50.00 30.76 5.02
C ASP A 21 -50.92 31.99 5.12
N ARG A 22 -50.48 33.14 4.58
CA ARG A 22 -51.33 34.33 4.44
C ARG A 22 -52.43 34.11 3.42
N ASP A 23 -52.11 33.56 2.25
CA ASP A 23 -53.10 33.26 1.20
C ASP A 23 -54.15 32.25 1.70
N LEU A 24 -53.74 31.20 2.43
CA LEU A 24 -54.68 30.23 3.03
C LEU A 24 -55.54 30.86 4.14
N SER A 25 -54.98 31.76 4.94
CA SER A 25 -55.76 32.46 5.96
C SER A 25 -56.79 33.38 5.33
N ALA A 26 -56.42 34.10 4.26
CA ALA A 26 -57.33 34.94 3.48
C ALA A 26 -58.41 34.11 2.75
N GLU A 27 -58.06 32.95 2.19
CA GLU A 27 -59.00 32.02 1.57
C GLU A 27 -60.02 31.49 2.58
N MET A 28 -59.58 31.10 3.78
CA MET A 28 -60.45 30.63 4.86
C MET A 28 -61.35 31.75 5.43
N GLU A 29 -60.84 32.98 5.56
CA GLU A 29 -61.67 34.14 5.92
C GLU A 29 -62.73 34.41 4.85
N THR A 30 -62.37 34.32 3.56
CA THR A 30 -63.31 34.52 2.46
C THR A 30 -64.43 33.48 2.47
N HIS A 31 -64.09 32.21 2.69
CA HIS A 31 -65.09 31.13 2.81
C HIS A 31 -65.98 31.29 4.05
N LEU A 32 -65.44 31.79 5.16
CA LEU A 32 -66.23 32.11 6.35
C LEU A 32 -67.23 33.22 6.06
N THR A 33 -66.80 34.31 5.44
CA THR A 33 -67.66 35.45 5.11
C THR A 33 -68.76 35.05 4.11
N MET A 34 -68.42 34.24 3.10
CA MET A 34 -69.37 33.75 2.10
C MET A 34 -70.45 32.85 2.72
N HIS A 35 -70.08 31.93 3.62
CA HIS A 35 -71.07 31.11 4.34
C HIS A 35 -71.91 31.92 5.33
N LEU A 36 -71.34 32.97 5.92
CA LEU A 36 -72.07 33.87 6.80
C LEU A 36 -73.11 34.69 6.02
N GLU A 37 -72.76 35.20 4.84
CA GLU A 37 -73.68 35.91 3.94
C GLU A 37 -74.80 34.99 3.40
N ASP A 38 -74.49 33.77 2.99
CA ASP A 38 -75.50 32.81 2.52
C ASP A 38 -76.49 32.43 3.64
N ASN A 39 -76.00 32.25 4.87
CA ASN A 39 -76.85 31.96 6.02
C ASN A 39 -77.72 33.17 6.43
N LEU A 40 -77.21 34.40 6.27
CA LEU A 40 -78.01 35.62 6.46
C LEU A 40 -79.10 35.77 5.39
N ARG A 41 -78.78 35.46 4.12
CA ARG A 41 -79.76 35.44 3.01
C ARG A 41 -80.83 34.38 3.19
N ALA A 42 -80.52 33.28 3.88
CA ALA A 42 -81.47 32.25 4.27
C ALA A 42 -82.36 32.65 5.48
N GLY A 43 -82.23 33.88 5.99
CA GLY A 43 -83.09 34.43 7.05
C GLY A 43 -82.63 34.14 8.49
N MET A 44 -81.39 33.68 8.69
CA MET A 44 -80.87 33.41 10.04
C MET A 44 -80.44 34.70 10.75
N SER A 45 -80.53 34.72 12.09
CA SER A 45 -79.95 35.80 12.89
C SER A 45 -78.41 35.79 12.79
N LEU A 46 -77.75 36.94 12.92
CA LEU A 46 -76.29 37.08 12.74
C LEU A 46 -75.48 36.15 13.66
N ALA A 47 -75.94 35.93 14.90
CA ALA A 47 -75.30 35.03 15.84
C ALA A 47 -75.41 33.55 15.41
N GLU A 48 -76.55 33.17 14.85
CA GLU A 48 -76.84 31.82 14.36
C GLU A 48 -76.12 31.52 13.04
N ALA A 49 -76.13 32.49 12.11
CA ALA A 49 -75.44 32.42 10.83
C ALA A 49 -73.93 32.21 11.00
N ARG A 50 -73.32 32.92 11.96
CA ARG A 50 -71.90 32.78 12.29
C ARG A 50 -71.58 31.42 12.93
N ARG A 51 -72.44 30.94 13.83
CA ARG A 51 -72.28 29.63 14.48
C ARG A 51 -72.39 28.49 13.47
N GLN A 52 -73.39 28.52 12.58
CA GLN A 52 -73.57 27.57 11.49
C GLN A 52 -72.40 27.58 10.50
N ALA A 53 -71.90 28.77 10.12
CA ALA A 53 -70.73 28.90 9.24
C ALA A 53 -69.47 28.25 9.85
N LEU A 54 -69.23 28.46 11.16
CA LEU A 54 -68.11 27.84 11.88
C LEU A 54 -68.24 26.32 12.02
N ILE A 55 -69.46 25.81 12.23
CA ILE A 55 -69.74 24.36 12.31
C ILE A 55 -69.54 23.71 10.94
N LYS A 56 -70.03 24.33 9.87
CA LYS A 56 -69.94 23.82 8.48
C LYS A 56 -68.50 23.77 7.97
N LEU A 57 -67.64 24.69 8.43
CA LEU A 57 -66.20 24.73 8.14
C LEU A 57 -65.36 23.79 9.03
N GLY A 58 -65.96 23.08 9.99
CA GLY A 58 -65.30 22.05 10.80
C GLY A 58 -64.23 22.59 11.77
N GLY A 59 -64.30 23.88 12.14
CA GLY A 59 -63.27 24.55 12.95
C GLY A 59 -62.10 25.04 12.09
N ILE A 60 -61.99 26.36 11.93
CA ILE A 60 -61.03 27.02 11.03
C ILE A 60 -59.58 26.58 11.29
N GLU A 61 -59.16 26.51 12.55
CA GLU A 61 -57.79 26.12 12.90
C GLU A 61 -57.50 24.65 12.63
N GLN A 62 -58.49 23.77 12.84
CA GLN A 62 -58.36 22.34 12.56
C GLN A 62 -58.25 22.07 11.06
N THR A 63 -59.04 22.78 10.25
CA THR A 63 -58.98 22.72 8.78
C THR A 63 -57.67 23.32 8.23
N LYS A 64 -57.19 24.43 8.80
CA LYS A 64 -55.86 24.99 8.47
C LYS A 64 -54.73 23.99 8.79
N GLU A 65 -54.82 23.28 9.91
CA GLU A 65 -53.83 22.28 10.34
C GLU A 65 -53.81 21.06 9.41
N ILE A 66 -54.97 20.51 9.06
CA ILE A 66 -55.10 19.41 8.08
C ILE A 66 -54.59 19.85 6.69
N CYS A 67 -54.87 21.08 6.27
CA CYS A 67 -54.34 21.64 5.02
C CYS A 67 -52.82 21.83 5.07
N ARG A 68 -52.25 22.26 6.21
CA ARG A 68 -50.79 22.36 6.39
C ARG A 68 -50.11 20.99 6.33
N GLU A 69 -50.66 19.98 7.01
CA GLU A 69 -50.14 18.60 6.97
C GLU A 69 -50.20 17.98 5.56
N ARG A 70 -51.27 18.24 4.79
CA ARG A 70 -51.40 17.74 3.41
C ARG A 70 -50.52 18.49 2.39
N ARG A 71 -50.14 19.75 2.67
CA ARG A 71 -49.40 20.64 1.74
C ARG A 71 -47.88 20.59 1.91
N GLY A 72 -47.37 20.36 3.12
CA GLY A 72 -45.94 20.37 3.42
C GLY A 72 -45.20 19.04 3.22
N LEU A 73 -43.88 19.07 3.37
CA LEU A 73 -43.07 17.89 3.69
C LEU A 73 -42.68 18.01 5.17
N PRO A 74 -43.59 17.65 6.11
CA PRO A 74 -43.41 17.91 7.54
C PRO A 74 -42.11 17.30 8.10
N LEU A 75 -41.63 16.20 7.53
CA LEU A 75 -40.34 15.60 7.87
C LEU A 75 -39.13 16.48 7.51
N LEU A 76 -39.15 17.14 6.34
CA LEU A 76 -38.07 18.02 5.88
C LEU A 76 -38.06 19.34 6.65
N GLU A 77 -39.23 19.95 6.86
CA GLU A 77 -39.35 21.17 7.66
C GLU A 77 -38.85 20.96 9.08
N THR A 78 -39.26 19.85 9.70
CA THR A 78 -38.84 19.54 11.07
C THR A 78 -37.37 19.13 11.13
N PHE A 79 -36.80 18.51 10.09
CA PHE A 79 -35.35 18.25 10.01
C PHE A 79 -34.52 19.54 9.92
N PHE A 80 -34.94 20.53 9.12
CA PHE A 80 -34.28 21.84 9.08
C PHE A 80 -34.37 22.60 10.41
N GLN A 81 -35.50 22.47 11.12
CA GLN A 81 -35.63 22.99 12.47
C GLN A 81 -34.65 22.31 13.44
N ASP A 82 -34.54 20.98 13.37
CA ASP A 82 -33.62 20.20 14.19
C ASP A 82 -32.15 20.57 13.90
N LEU A 83 -31.78 20.79 12.63
CA LEU A 83 -30.45 21.27 12.23
C LEU A 83 -30.14 22.66 12.77
N ARG A 84 -31.06 23.62 12.62
CA ARG A 84 -30.88 24.98 13.12
C ARG A 84 -30.77 24.99 14.65
N PHE A 85 -31.55 24.14 15.31
CA PHE A 85 -31.47 23.96 16.76
C PHE A 85 -30.12 23.35 17.18
N ALA A 86 -29.68 22.28 16.50
CA ALA A 86 -28.42 21.62 16.76
C ALA A 86 -27.24 22.60 16.65
N PHE A 87 -27.18 23.38 15.58
CA PHE A 87 -26.15 24.40 15.40
C PHE A 87 -26.14 25.44 16.54
N ARG A 88 -27.32 25.90 16.97
CA ARG A 88 -27.45 26.84 18.09
C ARG A 88 -26.97 26.23 19.40
N MET A 89 -27.25 24.93 19.63
CA MET A 89 -26.82 24.21 20.83
C MET A 89 -25.31 24.02 20.89
N LEU A 90 -24.69 23.69 19.76
CA LEU A 90 -23.23 23.60 19.64
C LEU A 90 -22.56 24.94 19.95
N ARG A 91 -23.06 26.04 19.37
CA ARG A 91 -22.51 27.38 19.62
C ARG A 91 -22.67 27.84 21.07
N LYS A 92 -23.71 27.38 21.77
CA LYS A 92 -23.93 27.70 23.20
C LYS A 92 -22.93 26.98 24.12
N ASN A 93 -22.28 25.91 23.64
CA ASN A 93 -21.39 25.08 24.46
C ASN A 93 -20.04 24.84 23.77
N PRO A 94 -19.28 25.93 23.52
CA PRO A 94 -18.10 25.87 22.66
C PRO A 94 -17.01 24.94 23.18
N GLY A 95 -16.77 24.87 24.49
CA GLY A 95 -15.75 23.97 25.07
C GLY A 95 -16.05 22.49 24.83
N PHE A 96 -17.30 22.06 25.07
CA PHE A 96 -17.73 20.70 24.77
C PHE A 96 -17.64 20.41 23.27
N THR A 97 -18.13 21.32 22.43
CA THR A 97 -18.09 21.16 20.98
C THR A 97 -16.66 21.05 20.46
N ALA A 98 -15.72 21.85 20.99
CA ALA A 98 -14.32 21.79 20.60
C ALA A 98 -13.68 20.45 20.97
N VAL A 99 -13.83 19.99 22.22
CA VAL A 99 -13.29 18.69 22.67
C VAL A 99 -13.90 17.56 21.84
N ALA A 100 -15.21 17.55 21.67
CA ALA A 100 -15.90 16.53 20.90
C ALA A 100 -15.48 16.51 19.42
N ALA A 101 -15.39 17.68 18.78
CA ALA A 101 -14.98 17.78 17.38
C ALA A 101 -13.52 17.36 17.20
N LEU A 102 -12.61 17.74 18.10
CA LEU A 102 -11.20 17.34 18.05
C LEU A 102 -11.02 15.83 18.23
N THR A 103 -11.73 15.22 19.18
CA THR A 103 -11.69 13.77 19.40
C THR A 103 -12.18 13.00 18.15
N LEU A 104 -13.26 13.48 17.51
CA LEU A 104 -13.75 12.91 16.24
C LEU A 104 -12.78 13.17 15.10
N ALA A 105 -12.19 14.36 15.04
CA ALA A 105 -11.23 14.71 14.00
C ALA A 105 -10.00 13.80 14.03
N LEU A 106 -9.49 13.46 15.22
CA LEU A 106 -8.38 12.52 15.37
C LEU A 106 -8.77 11.11 14.92
N GLY A 107 -9.89 10.57 15.42
CA GLY A 107 -10.34 9.22 15.07
C GLY A 107 -10.69 9.09 13.58
N ILE A 108 -11.50 10.01 13.06
CA ILE A 108 -11.94 10.01 11.66
C ILE A 108 -10.76 10.33 10.74
N GLY A 109 -9.92 11.32 11.09
CA GLY A 109 -8.78 11.73 10.29
C GLY A 109 -7.71 10.66 10.16
N ALA A 110 -7.33 10.00 11.27
CA ALA A 110 -6.38 8.88 11.23
C ALA A 110 -6.93 7.70 10.40
N ASN A 111 -8.19 7.32 10.62
CA ASN A 111 -8.81 6.23 9.88
C ASN A 111 -8.94 6.56 8.38
N THR A 112 -9.24 7.82 8.06
CA THR A 112 -9.31 8.32 6.67
C THR A 112 -7.95 8.31 5.98
N ALA A 113 -6.88 8.72 6.69
CA ALA A 113 -5.52 8.69 6.15
C ALA A 113 -5.06 7.25 5.86
N ILE A 114 -5.26 6.35 6.82
CA ILE A 114 -4.87 4.94 6.68
C ILE A 114 -5.70 4.26 5.59
N PHE A 115 -7.01 4.50 5.55
CA PHE A 115 -7.85 4.03 4.45
C PHE A 115 -7.37 4.56 3.09
N SER A 116 -6.91 5.81 3.00
CA SER A 116 -6.37 6.35 1.75
C SER A 116 -5.12 5.59 1.29
N ILE A 117 -4.24 5.21 2.21
CA ILE A 117 -3.04 4.42 1.92
C ILE A 117 -3.44 3.01 1.48
N VAL A 118 -4.31 2.33 2.25
CA VAL A 118 -4.83 0.99 1.92
C VAL A 118 -5.56 1.01 0.57
N ASN A 119 -6.38 2.02 0.32
CA ASN A 119 -7.10 2.16 -0.93
C ASN A 119 -6.15 2.35 -2.10
N ALA A 120 -5.15 3.25 -1.95
CA ALA A 120 -4.17 3.50 -2.99
C ALA A 120 -3.26 2.30 -3.26
N VAL A 121 -2.93 1.48 -2.26
CA VAL A 121 -1.99 0.35 -2.44
C VAL A 121 -2.73 -0.93 -2.80
N VAL A 122 -3.78 -1.27 -2.05
CA VAL A 122 -4.44 -2.58 -2.06
C VAL A 122 -5.71 -2.61 -2.93
N LEU A 123 -6.57 -1.58 -2.84
CA LEU A 123 -7.92 -1.65 -3.43
C LEU A 123 -8.02 -1.04 -4.82
N ARG A 124 -7.24 0.00 -5.10
CA ARG A 124 -7.29 0.71 -6.37
C ARG A 124 -6.69 -0.17 -7.46
N PRO A 125 -7.41 -0.43 -8.58
CA PRO A 125 -6.84 -1.13 -9.72
C PRO A 125 -5.55 -0.47 -10.18
N LEU A 126 -4.65 -1.25 -10.78
CA LEU A 126 -3.45 -0.70 -11.39
C LEU A 126 -3.85 0.23 -12.56
N PRO A 127 -3.07 1.28 -12.86
CA PRO A 127 -3.39 2.24 -13.93
C PRO A 127 -3.26 1.66 -15.35
N TYR A 128 -3.18 0.33 -15.50
CA TYR A 128 -3.03 -0.38 -16.77
C TYR A 128 -4.39 -0.80 -17.33
N LYS A 129 -4.49 -0.82 -18.66
CA LYS A 129 -5.72 -1.18 -19.34
C LYS A 129 -6.06 -2.65 -19.12
N ASP A 130 -7.28 -2.92 -18.63
CA ASP A 130 -7.75 -4.26 -18.24
C ASP A 130 -6.86 -4.94 -17.17
N SER A 131 -6.33 -4.16 -16.21
CA SER A 131 -5.37 -4.64 -15.20
C SER A 131 -5.81 -5.88 -14.41
N SER A 132 -7.11 -6.12 -14.25
CA SER A 132 -7.64 -7.30 -13.55
C SER A 132 -7.36 -8.62 -14.26
N ARG A 133 -6.98 -8.58 -15.55
CA ARG A 133 -6.63 -9.77 -16.35
C ARG A 133 -5.12 -9.99 -16.47
N ILE A 134 -4.31 -9.04 -15.99
CA ILE A 134 -2.86 -9.11 -16.09
C ILE A 134 -2.35 -9.96 -14.93
N VAL A 135 -1.63 -11.02 -15.27
CA VAL A 135 -1.01 -11.94 -14.33
C VAL A 135 0.50 -11.86 -14.45
N THR A 136 1.19 -12.12 -13.35
CA THR A 136 2.64 -12.30 -13.30
C THR A 136 2.95 -13.75 -12.99
N PHE A 137 4.08 -14.24 -13.50
CA PHE A 137 4.51 -15.62 -13.33
C PHE A 137 5.70 -15.71 -12.40
N HIS A 138 5.71 -16.77 -11.60
CA HIS A 138 6.75 -17.05 -10.63
C HIS A 138 7.17 -18.52 -10.68
N THR A 139 8.42 -18.74 -10.33
CA THR A 139 9.04 -20.05 -10.22
C THR A 139 9.35 -20.36 -8.77
N LYS A 140 8.96 -21.53 -8.30
CA LYS A 140 9.48 -22.15 -7.08
C LYS A 140 10.29 -23.36 -7.46
N THR A 141 11.41 -23.59 -6.78
CA THR A 141 12.29 -24.74 -7.03
C THR A 141 12.96 -25.16 -5.72
N ALA A 142 13.26 -26.44 -5.55
CA ALA A 142 14.00 -26.90 -4.37
C ALA A 142 15.44 -26.37 -4.35
N MET A 143 15.95 -25.89 -5.49
CA MET A 143 17.23 -25.19 -5.56
C MET A 143 17.24 -23.89 -4.76
N PHE A 144 16.09 -23.23 -4.64
CA PHE A 144 15.91 -21.92 -4.00
C PHE A 144 14.64 -21.98 -3.13
N PRO A 145 14.64 -22.80 -2.06
CA PRO A 145 13.42 -23.18 -1.36
C PRO A 145 12.74 -22.00 -0.65
N ASN A 146 13.52 -20.98 -0.28
CA ASN A 146 13.06 -19.80 0.42
C ASN A 146 12.63 -18.67 -0.52
N PHE A 147 12.79 -18.83 -1.84
CA PHE A 147 12.55 -17.78 -2.82
C PHE A 147 11.38 -18.08 -3.75
N THR A 148 10.66 -17.02 -4.06
CA THR A 148 9.75 -16.98 -5.20
C THR A 148 10.46 -16.25 -6.32
N LEU A 149 10.94 -17.00 -7.31
CA LEU A 149 11.83 -16.49 -8.34
C LEU A 149 11.06 -15.97 -9.56
N PRO A 150 11.66 -15.03 -10.33
CA PRO A 150 11.23 -14.75 -11.70
C PRO A 150 11.35 -15.97 -12.63
N LEU A 151 11.03 -15.81 -13.91
CA LEU A 151 11.17 -16.86 -14.91
C LEU A 151 12.55 -16.81 -15.56
N THR A 152 12.95 -17.95 -16.13
CA THR A 152 14.05 -18.05 -17.10
C THR A 152 13.54 -17.75 -18.50
N TRP A 153 14.45 -17.40 -19.43
CA TRP A 153 14.05 -17.15 -20.81
C TRP A 153 13.38 -18.37 -21.49
N PRO A 154 13.88 -19.61 -21.32
CA PRO A 154 13.19 -20.79 -21.83
C PRO A 154 11.78 -20.97 -21.22
N ALA A 155 11.61 -20.71 -19.92
CA ALA A 155 10.29 -20.79 -19.28
C ALA A 155 9.32 -19.75 -19.85
N PHE A 156 9.79 -18.52 -20.09
CA PHE A 156 9.02 -17.49 -20.77
C PHE A 156 8.57 -17.94 -22.17
N GLN A 157 9.46 -18.56 -22.96
CA GLN A 157 9.10 -19.05 -24.30
C GLN A 157 7.99 -20.12 -24.26
N GLU A 158 8.03 -21.03 -23.29
CA GLU A 158 6.98 -22.03 -23.07
C GLU A 158 5.64 -21.39 -22.65
N VAL A 159 5.68 -20.38 -21.76
CA VAL A 159 4.48 -19.63 -21.35
C VAL A 159 3.89 -18.85 -22.52
N ARG A 160 4.74 -18.18 -23.31
CA ARG A 160 4.33 -17.46 -24.52
C ARG A 160 3.68 -18.38 -25.55
N GLY A 161 4.04 -19.67 -25.57
CA GLY A 161 3.38 -20.69 -26.39
C GLY A 161 1.92 -20.97 -26.04
N GLN A 162 1.43 -20.57 -24.85
CA GLN A 162 0.04 -20.78 -24.39
C GLN A 162 -0.94 -19.73 -24.94
N SER A 163 -0.95 -19.54 -26.26
CA SER A 163 -1.76 -18.53 -26.96
C SER A 163 -3.28 -18.74 -26.87
N THR A 164 -3.73 -19.91 -26.42
CA THR A 164 -5.15 -20.22 -26.22
C THR A 164 -5.73 -19.57 -24.98
N LEU A 165 -4.93 -19.34 -23.93
CA LEU A 165 -5.38 -18.76 -22.66
C LEU A 165 -4.95 -17.29 -22.49
N LEU A 166 -3.87 -16.89 -23.15
CA LEU A 166 -3.27 -15.56 -23.06
C LEU A 166 -3.46 -14.78 -24.38
N GLU A 167 -3.82 -13.50 -24.28
CA GLU A 167 -3.89 -12.57 -25.42
C GLU A 167 -2.49 -12.17 -25.86
N GLU A 168 -1.72 -11.68 -24.90
CA GLU A 168 -0.37 -11.16 -25.06
C GLU A 168 0.48 -11.62 -23.86
N THR A 169 1.78 -11.73 -24.08
CA THR A 169 2.76 -12.07 -23.04
C THR A 169 4.04 -11.30 -23.29
N ALA A 170 4.61 -10.75 -22.23
CA ALA A 170 5.82 -9.96 -22.31
C ALA A 170 6.76 -10.29 -21.16
N ALA A 171 8.05 -10.24 -21.43
CA ALA A 171 9.10 -10.34 -20.44
C ALA A 171 9.80 -9.00 -20.29
N CYS A 172 10.22 -8.67 -19.08
CA CYS A 172 11.05 -7.52 -18.81
C CYS A 172 12.14 -7.87 -17.78
N TRP A 173 13.25 -7.15 -17.87
CA TRP A 173 14.35 -7.24 -16.93
C TRP A 173 14.86 -5.83 -16.63
N ALA A 174 14.68 -5.40 -15.39
CA ALA A 174 15.13 -4.11 -14.89
C ALA A 174 16.57 -4.20 -14.36
N THR A 175 17.36 -3.17 -14.64
CA THR A 175 18.76 -3.05 -14.22
C THR A 175 19.12 -1.56 -14.11
N ASP A 176 20.10 -1.24 -13.27
CA ASP A 176 20.65 0.10 -13.20
C ASP A 176 21.70 0.29 -14.29
N ARG A 177 21.69 1.45 -14.95
CA ARG A 177 22.63 1.83 -16.01
C ARG A 177 23.16 3.22 -15.75
N THR A 178 24.41 3.47 -16.08
CA THR A 178 25.02 4.79 -15.92
C THR A 178 24.81 5.62 -17.19
N LEU A 179 24.08 6.71 -17.07
CA LEU A 179 24.05 7.79 -18.06
C LEU A 179 25.39 8.52 -18.08
N THR A 180 25.99 8.60 -19.26
CA THR A 180 27.28 9.27 -19.51
C THR A 180 27.15 10.26 -20.67
N GLY A 181 28.23 11.00 -20.97
CA GLY A 181 28.18 12.07 -21.99
C GLY A 181 27.43 13.33 -21.54
N VAL A 182 27.32 13.50 -20.23
CA VAL A 182 26.68 14.62 -19.52
C VAL A 182 27.67 15.15 -18.46
N ASP A 183 27.42 16.33 -17.89
CA ASP A 183 28.35 16.98 -16.94
C ASP A 183 28.69 16.10 -15.73
N GLN A 184 27.70 15.38 -15.18
CA GLN A 184 27.87 14.43 -14.10
C GLN A 184 27.17 13.11 -14.45
N PRO A 185 27.87 11.96 -14.35
CA PRO A 185 27.24 10.65 -14.54
C PRO A 185 26.09 10.43 -13.55
N GLU A 186 25.00 9.87 -14.05
CA GLU A 186 23.79 9.61 -13.27
C GLU A 186 23.37 8.15 -13.46
N VAL A 187 22.92 7.50 -12.39
CA VAL A 187 22.39 6.13 -12.47
C VAL A 187 20.91 6.19 -12.77
N LEU A 188 20.50 5.55 -13.86
CA LEU A 188 19.12 5.45 -14.28
C LEU A 188 18.60 4.02 -14.10
N ARG A 189 17.33 3.89 -13.70
CA ARG A 189 16.62 2.61 -13.71
C ARG A 189 16.17 2.31 -15.13
N VAL A 190 16.82 1.36 -15.78
CA VAL A 190 16.56 0.97 -17.17
C VAL A 190 15.90 -0.40 -17.21
N THR A 191 14.94 -0.58 -18.10
CA THR A 191 14.26 -1.86 -18.27
C THR A 191 14.32 -2.29 -19.72
N GLY A 192 14.92 -3.44 -19.99
CA GLY A 192 14.74 -4.03 -21.29
C GLY A 192 13.46 -4.85 -21.35
N VAL A 193 12.75 -4.70 -22.45
CA VAL A 193 11.39 -5.23 -22.61
C VAL A 193 11.32 -6.07 -23.87
N SER A 194 10.59 -7.17 -23.82
CA SER A 194 10.30 -7.96 -25.02
C SER A 194 9.25 -7.28 -25.88
N ASN A 195 9.10 -7.79 -27.11
CA ASN A 195 7.96 -7.46 -27.96
C ASN A 195 6.63 -7.67 -27.20
N GLY A 196 5.63 -6.83 -27.47
CA GLY A 196 4.32 -6.88 -26.82
C GLY A 196 4.22 -6.17 -25.47
N PHE A 197 5.32 -5.71 -24.88
CA PHE A 197 5.32 -5.17 -23.51
C PHE A 197 4.44 -3.92 -23.34
N PHE A 198 4.51 -2.99 -24.28
CA PHE A 198 3.70 -1.77 -24.20
C PHE A 198 2.25 -2.06 -24.55
N GLU A 199 1.97 -2.92 -25.53
CA GLU A 199 0.61 -3.32 -25.90
C GLU A 199 -0.12 -3.99 -24.73
N GLU A 200 0.56 -4.90 -24.04
CA GLU A 200 0.06 -5.69 -22.91
C GLU A 200 -0.48 -4.79 -21.80
N LEU A 201 0.31 -3.77 -21.44
CA LEU A 201 -0.01 -2.78 -20.40
C LEU A 201 -0.92 -1.64 -20.89
N GLY A 202 -1.21 -1.58 -22.19
CA GLY A 202 -1.96 -0.49 -22.82
C GLY A 202 -1.17 0.83 -22.82
N GLY A 203 0.15 0.76 -22.88
CA GLY A 203 1.06 1.89 -22.98
C GLY A 203 0.81 2.70 -24.26
N THR A 204 0.94 4.02 -24.15
CA THR A 204 0.85 4.94 -25.29
C THR A 204 2.05 5.88 -25.27
N ALA A 205 2.42 6.40 -26.44
CA ALA A 205 3.45 7.43 -26.56
C ALA A 205 2.80 8.81 -26.45
N GLU A 206 3.36 9.66 -25.59
CA GLU A 206 3.03 11.09 -25.56
C GLU A 206 3.70 11.82 -26.74
N GLN A 207 4.92 11.39 -27.08
CA GLN A 207 5.66 11.87 -28.24
C GLN A 207 6.41 10.74 -28.93
N GLY A 208 6.52 10.81 -30.26
CA GLY A 208 7.23 9.80 -31.05
C GLY A 208 6.45 8.48 -31.13
N ARG A 209 7.14 7.36 -30.92
CA ARG A 209 6.54 6.01 -30.92
C ARG A 209 7.15 5.12 -29.83
N LEU A 210 6.42 4.08 -29.45
CA LEU A 210 6.93 3.03 -28.56
C LEU A 210 7.74 1.97 -29.34
N LEU A 211 8.37 1.07 -28.59
CA LEU A 211 9.05 -0.10 -29.15
C LEU A 211 8.05 -1.05 -29.79
N SER A 212 8.40 -1.57 -30.95
CA SER A 212 7.61 -2.50 -31.76
C SER A 212 8.42 -3.75 -32.08
N GLU A 213 7.79 -4.77 -32.67
CA GLU A 213 8.45 -6.01 -33.07
C GLU A 213 9.71 -5.81 -33.94
N GLN A 214 9.73 -4.78 -34.80
CA GLN A 214 10.86 -4.52 -35.69
C GLN A 214 12.13 -4.10 -34.93
N ASP A 215 11.95 -3.40 -33.81
CA ASP A 215 13.02 -2.85 -32.97
C ASP A 215 13.73 -3.94 -32.14
N HIS A 216 13.13 -5.14 -32.06
CA HIS A 216 13.71 -6.29 -31.36
C HIS A 216 14.56 -7.18 -32.28
N LYS A 217 14.71 -6.80 -33.56
CA LYS A 217 15.56 -7.53 -34.49
C LYS A 217 17.04 -7.27 -34.19
N PRO A 218 17.92 -8.28 -34.37
CA PRO A 218 19.35 -8.09 -34.22
C PRO A 218 19.87 -6.89 -35.03
N GLY A 219 20.57 -5.97 -34.37
CA GLY A 219 21.11 -4.75 -34.98
C GLY A 219 20.17 -3.53 -34.97
N GLN A 220 18.92 -3.67 -34.50
CA GLN A 220 18.00 -2.54 -34.27
C GLN A 220 17.76 -2.25 -32.77
N ASP A 221 18.59 -2.82 -31.90
CA ASP A 221 18.47 -2.80 -30.44
C ASP A 221 18.96 -1.50 -29.76
N ARG A 222 19.46 -0.53 -30.54
CA ARG A 222 20.01 0.76 -30.07
C ARG A 222 18.97 1.88 -30.01
N LEU A 223 17.76 1.56 -29.55
CA LEU A 223 16.64 2.49 -29.45
C LEU A 223 16.18 2.60 -27.99
N ALA A 224 15.68 3.77 -27.62
CA ALA A 224 15.23 4.06 -26.26
C ALA A 224 13.87 4.76 -26.26
N VAL A 225 12.99 4.33 -25.36
CA VAL A 225 11.79 5.07 -24.96
C VAL A 225 12.03 5.60 -23.55
N ILE A 226 11.77 6.89 -23.32
CA ILE A 226 11.99 7.50 -22.00
C ILE A 226 10.66 7.76 -21.28
N SER A 227 10.70 7.85 -19.95
CA SER A 227 9.53 8.22 -19.16
C SER A 227 9.24 9.73 -19.26
N ASP A 228 7.97 10.11 -19.11
CA ASP A 228 7.55 11.52 -19.00
C ASP A 228 8.28 12.24 -17.85
N ALA A 229 8.52 11.55 -16.73
CA ALA A 229 9.24 12.11 -15.59
C ALA A 229 10.69 12.48 -15.96
N PHE A 230 11.41 11.57 -16.61
CA PHE A 230 12.78 11.81 -17.08
C PHE A 230 12.83 12.89 -18.16
N TRP A 231 11.84 12.92 -19.05
CA TRP A 231 11.71 13.97 -20.07
C TRP A 231 11.51 15.37 -19.44
N ARG A 232 10.67 15.49 -18.41
CA ARG A 232 10.44 16.75 -17.68
C ARG A 232 11.67 17.21 -16.93
N THR A 233 12.32 16.33 -16.17
CA THR A 233 13.45 16.70 -15.32
C THR A 233 14.70 16.99 -16.13
N ARG A 234 15.03 16.14 -17.12
CA ARG A 234 16.31 16.21 -17.83
C ARG A 234 16.26 17.08 -19.08
N PHE A 235 15.14 17.08 -19.79
CA PHE A 235 14.98 17.76 -21.07
C PHE A 235 14.01 18.93 -20.99
N ALA A 236 13.49 19.29 -19.81
CA ALA A 236 12.57 20.40 -19.62
C ALA A 236 11.38 20.37 -20.61
N THR A 237 10.86 19.18 -20.92
CA THR A 237 9.76 18.96 -21.90
C THR A 237 10.07 19.46 -23.32
N ASP A 238 11.34 19.47 -23.72
CA ASP A 238 11.77 19.83 -25.06
C ASP A 238 11.22 18.83 -26.10
N SER A 239 10.40 19.33 -27.03
CA SER A 239 9.78 18.53 -28.10
C SER A 239 10.78 18.06 -29.16
N SER A 240 12.02 18.55 -29.15
CA SER A 240 13.11 18.06 -30.00
C SER A 240 13.89 16.89 -29.38
N VAL A 241 13.34 16.22 -28.36
CA VAL A 241 13.98 15.06 -27.72
C VAL A 241 14.04 13.83 -28.62
N ILE A 242 13.09 13.67 -29.54
CA ILE A 242 13.05 12.55 -30.47
C ILE A 242 14.24 12.63 -31.45
N GLY A 243 14.98 11.54 -31.59
CA GLY A 243 16.22 11.45 -32.37
C GLY A 243 17.48 11.84 -31.61
N ARG A 244 17.38 12.34 -30.36
CA ARG A 244 18.56 12.61 -29.55
C ARG A 244 19.23 11.33 -29.09
N LYS A 245 20.53 11.43 -28.84
CA LYS A 245 21.37 10.34 -28.36
C LYS A 245 21.40 10.31 -26.84
N LEU A 246 21.22 9.13 -26.27
CA LEU A 246 21.39 8.80 -24.87
C LEU A 246 22.59 7.84 -24.77
N ILE A 247 23.58 8.15 -23.94
CA ILE A 247 24.76 7.28 -23.78
C ILE A 247 24.65 6.54 -22.45
N LEU A 248 24.24 5.28 -22.51
CA LEU A 248 24.08 4.42 -21.33
C LEU A 248 25.20 3.39 -21.32
N ASP A 249 25.97 3.31 -20.22
CA ASP A 249 27.12 2.40 -20.09
C ASP A 249 28.10 2.47 -21.27
N LYS A 250 28.32 3.68 -21.81
CA LYS A 250 29.13 3.98 -23.01
C LYS A 250 28.54 3.50 -24.34
N GLU A 251 27.36 2.90 -24.34
CA GLU A 251 26.62 2.53 -25.54
C GLU A 251 25.64 3.64 -25.93
N VAL A 252 25.58 3.94 -27.24
CA VAL A 252 24.74 5.00 -27.78
C VAL A 252 23.38 4.43 -28.17
N TYR A 253 22.33 5.00 -27.58
CA TYR A 253 20.92 4.73 -27.88
C TYR A 253 20.25 5.97 -28.47
N THR A 254 19.30 5.78 -29.38
CA THR A 254 18.52 6.89 -29.96
C THR A 254 17.14 6.94 -29.33
N ILE A 255 16.73 8.10 -28.82
CA ILE A 255 15.40 8.30 -28.25
C ILE A 255 14.38 8.31 -29.38
N ILE A 256 13.41 7.39 -29.35
CA ILE A 256 12.37 7.27 -30.38
C ILE A 256 10.98 7.67 -29.88
N GLY A 257 10.81 7.79 -28.57
CA GLY A 257 9.53 8.15 -27.97
C GLY A 257 9.60 8.48 -26.49
N VAL A 258 8.54 9.13 -26.02
CA VAL A 258 8.26 9.41 -24.61
C VAL A 258 7.00 8.64 -24.23
N ALA A 259 7.09 7.80 -23.21
CA ALA A 259 5.95 7.06 -22.68
C ALA A 259 4.96 8.00 -22.00
N ALA A 260 3.66 7.68 -22.07
CA ALA A 260 2.61 8.49 -21.49
C ALA A 260 2.81 8.76 -19.99
N GLN A 261 2.34 9.92 -19.54
CA GLN A 261 2.37 10.32 -18.13
C GLN A 261 1.89 9.20 -17.19
N GLY A 262 2.71 8.90 -16.18
CA GLY A 262 2.43 7.88 -15.17
C GLY A 262 2.77 6.44 -15.57
N PHE A 263 3.18 6.18 -16.82
CA PHE A 263 3.73 4.89 -17.21
C PHE A 263 5.16 4.76 -16.68
N ALA A 264 5.37 3.86 -15.72
CA ALA A 264 6.67 3.68 -15.05
C ALA A 264 6.93 2.21 -14.60
N PHE A 265 6.28 1.24 -15.26
CA PHE A 265 6.40 -0.18 -14.93
C PHE A 265 7.75 -0.77 -15.41
N PRO A 266 8.36 -1.75 -14.70
CA PRO A 266 7.96 -2.38 -13.44
C PRO A 266 8.35 -1.64 -12.16
N GLU A 267 9.41 -0.85 -12.15
CA GLU A 267 10.00 -0.30 -10.91
C GLU A 267 10.40 1.17 -11.07
N ARG A 268 9.45 2.02 -11.46
CA ARG A 268 9.74 3.43 -11.81
C ARG A 268 10.81 3.56 -12.90
N SER A 269 10.73 2.70 -13.91
CA SER A 269 11.67 2.69 -15.02
C SER A 269 11.71 4.05 -15.72
N GLU A 270 12.91 4.57 -15.92
CA GLU A 270 13.14 5.86 -16.56
C GLU A 270 13.35 5.71 -18.06
N VAL A 271 13.89 4.56 -18.47
CA VAL A 271 14.17 4.23 -19.87
C VAL A 271 13.79 2.77 -20.15
N TRP A 272 13.14 2.54 -21.28
CA TRP A 272 12.89 1.21 -21.84
C TRP A 272 13.70 0.98 -23.11
N LEU A 273 14.33 -0.19 -23.21
CA LEU A 273 15.16 -0.62 -24.33
C LEU A 273 14.63 -1.95 -24.91
N PRO A 274 14.88 -2.28 -26.18
CA PRO A 274 14.64 -3.62 -26.71
C PRO A 274 15.41 -4.69 -25.92
N LEU A 275 14.71 -5.74 -25.52
CA LEU A 275 15.34 -6.91 -24.90
C LEU A 275 16.11 -7.70 -25.96
N SER A 276 17.44 -7.58 -25.90
CA SER A 276 18.39 -8.36 -26.71
C SER A 276 19.21 -9.22 -25.77
N LEU A 277 19.24 -10.53 -26.03
CA LEU A 277 19.89 -11.51 -25.17
C LEU A 277 21.05 -12.17 -25.92
N THR A 278 22.12 -12.49 -25.19
CA THR A 278 23.18 -13.35 -25.70
C THR A 278 22.70 -14.80 -25.74
N PRO A 279 23.21 -15.65 -26.66
CA PRO A 279 22.84 -17.06 -26.73
C PRO A 279 23.04 -17.81 -25.41
N GLU A 280 24.04 -17.39 -24.62
CA GLU A 280 24.30 -17.92 -23.28
C GLU A 280 23.13 -17.67 -22.33
N ILE A 281 22.64 -16.42 -22.24
CA ILE A 281 21.49 -16.08 -21.39
C ILE A 281 20.21 -16.72 -21.92
N GLU A 282 20.00 -16.74 -23.24
CA GLU A 282 18.80 -17.33 -23.84
C GLU A 282 18.62 -18.81 -23.52
N GLN A 283 19.72 -19.56 -23.44
CA GLN A 283 19.71 -21.00 -23.20
C GLN A 283 19.85 -21.37 -21.72
N ASN A 284 20.16 -20.40 -20.85
CA ASN A 284 20.42 -20.65 -19.44
C ASN A 284 19.12 -20.92 -18.67
N GLN A 285 18.91 -22.18 -18.28
CA GLN A 285 17.73 -22.62 -17.52
C GLN A 285 17.77 -22.24 -16.04
N LYS A 286 18.86 -21.64 -15.56
CA LYS A 286 19.06 -21.23 -14.16
C LYS A 286 19.15 -19.71 -14.00
N PHE A 287 18.99 -18.95 -15.07
CA PHE A 287 19.01 -17.48 -15.05
C PHE A 287 17.60 -16.90 -14.77
N PHE A 288 17.17 -16.98 -13.52
CA PHE A 288 15.83 -16.54 -13.05
C PHE A 288 15.73 -15.01 -12.89
N ARG A 289 15.81 -14.26 -14.00
CA ARG A 289 15.84 -12.78 -13.98
C ARG A 289 14.67 -12.09 -14.68
N PHE A 290 13.86 -12.83 -15.44
CA PHE A 290 12.83 -12.24 -16.28
C PHE A 290 11.48 -12.17 -15.55
N GLN A 291 11.03 -10.95 -15.28
CA GLN A 291 9.65 -10.74 -14.86
C GLN A 291 8.75 -10.89 -16.09
N VAL A 292 7.83 -11.86 -16.03
CA VAL A 292 6.93 -12.17 -17.14
C VAL A 292 5.51 -11.75 -16.78
N LEU A 293 4.90 -11.03 -17.70
CA LEU A 293 3.50 -10.64 -17.69
C LEU A 293 2.73 -11.42 -18.74
N GLY A 294 1.46 -11.70 -18.45
CA GLY A 294 0.52 -12.18 -19.45
C GLY A 294 -0.90 -11.69 -19.19
N LYS A 295 -1.64 -11.45 -20.27
CA LYS A 295 -3.03 -11.01 -20.21
C LYS A 295 -3.95 -12.16 -20.50
N LEU A 296 -4.74 -12.55 -19.51
CA LEU A 296 -5.79 -13.55 -19.70
C LEU A 296 -6.77 -13.11 -20.77
N ARG A 297 -7.15 -14.01 -21.69
CA ARG A 297 -8.24 -13.77 -22.65
C ARG A 297 -9.55 -13.43 -21.94
N LYS A 298 -10.41 -12.66 -22.61
CA LYS A 298 -11.72 -12.30 -22.08
C LYS A 298 -12.55 -13.57 -21.76
N GLY A 299 -12.95 -13.71 -20.50
CA GLY A 299 -13.74 -14.85 -20.01
C GLY A 299 -12.92 -16.02 -19.47
N GLU A 300 -11.60 -16.02 -19.68
CA GLU A 300 -10.71 -17.00 -19.08
C GLU A 300 -10.49 -16.72 -17.59
N LYS A 301 -10.22 -17.81 -16.86
CA LYS A 301 -10.02 -17.78 -15.41
C LYS A 301 -8.58 -18.12 -15.07
N LEU A 302 -8.07 -17.51 -13.99
CA LEU A 302 -6.71 -17.76 -13.50
C LEU A 302 -6.52 -19.25 -13.14
N GLU A 303 -7.54 -19.91 -12.61
CA GLU A 303 -7.47 -21.32 -12.21
C GLU A 303 -7.20 -22.24 -13.42
N THR A 304 -7.76 -21.91 -14.58
CA THR A 304 -7.52 -22.66 -15.84
C THR A 304 -6.06 -22.50 -16.28
N LEU A 305 -5.51 -21.28 -16.21
CA LEU A 305 -4.11 -21.03 -16.49
C LEU A 305 -3.21 -21.80 -15.51
N GLN A 306 -3.49 -21.69 -14.21
CA GLN A 306 -2.72 -22.34 -13.14
C GLN A 306 -2.64 -23.86 -13.33
N ALA A 307 -3.74 -24.49 -13.75
CA ALA A 307 -3.78 -25.92 -14.06
C ALA A 307 -2.86 -26.29 -15.24
N GLY A 308 -2.76 -25.44 -16.26
CA GLY A 308 -1.87 -25.63 -17.40
C GLY A 308 -0.38 -25.47 -17.06
N LEU A 309 -0.04 -24.57 -16.13
CA LEU A 309 1.35 -24.30 -15.74
C LEU A 309 2.05 -25.52 -15.11
N GLY A 310 1.31 -26.43 -14.47
CA GLY A 310 1.86 -27.66 -13.93
C GLY A 310 2.51 -28.55 -15.01
N ALA A 311 1.87 -28.67 -16.17
CA ALA A 311 2.41 -29.44 -17.29
C ALA A 311 3.63 -28.76 -17.94
N ILE A 312 3.66 -27.41 -17.97
CA ILE A 312 4.83 -26.64 -18.42
C ILE A 312 6.00 -26.85 -17.48
N GLY A 313 5.77 -26.73 -16.16
CA GLY A 313 6.79 -26.95 -15.15
C GLY A 313 7.41 -28.35 -15.24
N GLN A 314 6.60 -29.39 -15.48
CA GLN A 314 7.10 -30.75 -15.69
C GLN A 314 7.95 -30.92 -16.96
N ARG A 315 7.63 -30.19 -18.04
CA ARG A 315 8.45 -30.23 -19.27
C ARG A 315 9.80 -29.54 -19.06
N ILE A 316 9.81 -28.38 -18.41
CA ILE A 316 11.04 -27.65 -18.07
C ILE A 316 11.92 -28.51 -17.14
N ALA A 317 11.32 -29.10 -16.11
CA ALA A 317 11.98 -30.02 -15.18
C ALA A 317 12.65 -31.24 -15.85
N LYS A 318 12.17 -31.67 -17.04
CA LYS A 318 12.80 -32.75 -17.82
C LYS A 318 14.02 -32.29 -18.62
N LEU A 319 14.08 -31.01 -18.97
CA LEU A 319 15.18 -30.44 -19.75
C LEU A 319 16.43 -30.23 -18.91
N ASP A 320 16.27 -29.93 -17.62
CA ASP A 320 17.37 -29.90 -16.65
C ASP A 320 17.00 -30.70 -15.40
N PRO A 321 17.57 -31.91 -15.22
CA PRO A 321 17.37 -32.72 -14.02
C PRO A 321 17.72 -32.00 -12.71
N ALA A 322 18.59 -30.99 -12.73
CA ALA A 322 18.93 -30.18 -11.55
C ALA A 322 17.74 -29.31 -11.08
N LEU A 323 16.83 -28.94 -11.99
CA LEU A 323 15.57 -28.28 -11.65
C LEU A 323 14.49 -29.29 -11.24
N GLY A 324 14.64 -30.57 -11.59
CA GLY A 324 13.57 -31.56 -11.56
C GLY A 324 12.86 -31.79 -10.22
N LYS A 325 13.53 -31.54 -9.09
CA LYS A 325 12.91 -31.65 -7.75
C LYS A 325 12.26 -30.32 -7.36
N GLY A 326 10.93 -30.32 -7.27
CA GLY A 326 10.18 -29.20 -6.70
C GLY A 326 9.97 -27.98 -7.61
N TYR A 327 10.40 -28.03 -8.88
CA TYR A 327 10.10 -26.97 -9.85
C TYR A 327 8.59 -26.83 -10.07
N LYS A 328 8.06 -25.66 -9.73
CA LYS A 328 6.66 -25.29 -9.89
C LYS A 328 6.58 -23.91 -10.51
N LEU A 329 5.78 -23.82 -11.55
CA LEU A 329 5.42 -22.56 -12.18
C LEU A 329 4.02 -22.17 -11.68
N SER A 330 3.87 -20.93 -11.26
CA SER A 330 2.60 -20.38 -10.79
C SER A 330 2.36 -19.00 -11.37
N ALA A 331 1.10 -18.65 -11.58
CA ALA A 331 0.66 -17.31 -11.90
C ALA A 331 -0.19 -16.75 -10.76
N GLU A 332 -0.14 -15.44 -10.60
CA GLU A 332 -1.01 -14.69 -9.70
C GLU A 332 -1.36 -13.33 -10.32
N PRO A 333 -2.47 -12.70 -9.91
CA PRO A 333 -2.81 -11.36 -10.38
C PRO A 333 -1.71 -10.37 -10.04
N LEU A 334 -1.36 -9.49 -10.99
CA LEU A 334 -0.23 -8.55 -10.82
C LEU A 334 -0.39 -7.65 -9.58
N LEU A 335 -1.63 -7.28 -9.23
CA LEU A 335 -1.91 -6.50 -8.03
C LEU A 335 -1.61 -7.27 -6.74
N GLU A 336 -1.97 -8.55 -6.68
CA GLU A 336 -1.75 -9.39 -5.50
C GLU A 336 -0.25 -9.59 -5.26
N SER A 337 0.51 -9.87 -6.31
CA SER A 337 1.98 -10.03 -6.24
C SER A 337 2.69 -8.80 -5.65
N ARG A 338 2.20 -7.60 -5.96
CA ARG A 338 2.81 -6.33 -5.50
C ARG A 338 2.45 -5.98 -4.07
N VAL A 339 1.37 -6.56 -3.54
CA VAL A 339 0.77 -6.17 -2.26
C VAL A 339 0.88 -7.28 -1.22
N HIS A 340 1.16 -8.52 -1.61
CA HIS A 340 1.15 -9.72 -0.77
C HIS A 340 1.86 -9.51 0.58
N ASP A 341 3.12 -9.06 0.55
CA ASP A 341 3.94 -8.89 1.76
C ASP A 341 3.50 -7.70 2.63
N ALA A 342 2.90 -6.67 2.02
CA ALA A 342 2.51 -5.45 2.72
C ALA A 342 1.05 -5.46 3.19
N GLN A 343 0.20 -6.32 2.62
CA GLN A 343 -1.25 -6.35 2.85
C GLN A 343 -1.57 -6.54 4.33
N GLN A 344 -0.90 -7.50 4.98
CA GLN A 344 -1.15 -7.81 6.39
C GLN A 344 -0.79 -6.63 7.30
N SER A 345 0.35 -5.98 7.05
CA SER A 345 0.79 -4.79 7.78
C SER A 345 -0.20 -3.64 7.64
N TYR A 346 -0.73 -3.39 6.43
CA TYR A 346 -1.75 -2.38 6.19
C TYR A 346 -3.10 -2.71 6.84
N LEU A 347 -3.49 -3.99 6.88
CA LEU A 347 -4.72 -4.43 7.57
C LEU A 347 -4.62 -4.27 9.09
N VAL A 348 -3.46 -4.59 9.68
CA VAL A 348 -3.21 -4.34 11.12
C VAL A 348 -3.30 -2.84 11.43
N LEU A 349 -2.72 -2.00 10.58
CA LEU A 349 -2.79 -0.54 10.73
C LEU A 349 -4.24 -0.02 10.63
N LEU A 350 -5.03 -0.54 9.70
CA LEU A 350 -6.46 -0.21 9.55
C LEU A 350 -7.29 -0.67 10.75
N ALA A 351 -7.01 -1.86 11.29
CA ALA A 351 -7.66 -2.38 12.49
C ALA A 351 -7.37 -1.50 13.71
N ALA A 352 -6.10 -1.10 13.90
CA ALA A 352 -5.69 -0.20 14.98
C ALA A 352 -6.40 1.16 14.88
N ALA A 353 -6.46 1.76 13.68
CA ALA A 353 -7.18 3.02 13.44
C ALA A 353 -8.67 2.91 13.74
N THR A 354 -9.28 1.78 13.39
CA THR A 354 -10.68 1.49 13.67
C THR A 354 -10.93 1.41 15.18
N PHE A 355 -10.05 0.76 15.95
CA PHE A 355 -10.18 0.74 17.42
C PHE A 355 -10.07 2.13 18.04
N VAL A 356 -9.15 2.97 17.56
CA VAL A 356 -9.04 4.38 18.01
C VAL A 356 -10.34 5.14 17.74
N LEU A 357 -10.94 4.97 16.56
CA LEU A 357 -12.24 5.58 16.25
C LEU A 357 -13.36 5.06 17.16
N LEU A 358 -13.38 3.77 17.48
CA LEU A 358 -14.38 3.18 18.39
C LEU A 358 -14.24 3.72 19.81
N ILE A 359 -13.01 3.89 20.31
CA ILE A 359 -12.73 4.53 21.60
C ILE A 359 -13.22 5.99 21.58
N ALA A 360 -12.92 6.74 20.52
CA ALA A 360 -13.43 8.10 20.36
C ALA A 360 -14.97 8.17 20.42
N CYS A 361 -15.66 7.22 19.77
CA CYS A 361 -17.12 7.11 19.82
C CYS A 361 -17.66 6.75 21.21
N ALA A 362 -16.98 5.84 21.93
CA ALA A 362 -17.33 5.48 23.31
C ALA A 362 -17.21 6.70 24.25
N ASN A 363 -16.09 7.43 24.17
CA ASN A 363 -15.85 8.63 24.99
C ASN A 363 -16.92 9.68 24.76
N LEU A 364 -17.31 9.88 23.50
CA LEU A 364 -18.38 10.81 23.14
C LEU A 364 -19.74 10.38 23.63
N THR A 365 -20.05 9.09 23.57
CA THR A 365 -21.28 8.55 24.14
C THR A 365 -21.33 8.81 25.65
N SER A 366 -20.24 8.53 26.37
CA SER A 366 -20.10 8.80 27.81
C SER A 366 -20.29 10.28 28.15
N LEU A 367 -19.63 11.18 27.41
CA LEU A 367 -19.75 12.63 27.59
C LEU A 367 -21.17 13.14 27.30
N LEU A 368 -21.80 12.68 26.22
CA LEU A 368 -23.18 13.03 25.86
C LEU A 368 -24.18 12.52 26.89
N MET A 369 -23.95 11.32 27.45
CA MET A 369 -24.77 10.76 28.52
C MET A 369 -24.65 11.56 29.82
N ALA A 370 -23.42 11.91 30.24
CA ALA A 370 -23.18 12.75 31.42
C ALA A 370 -23.86 14.13 31.29
N ARG A 371 -23.84 14.69 30.08
CA ARG A 371 -24.46 15.99 29.78
C ARG A 371 -25.98 15.92 29.62
N GLY A 372 -26.51 14.76 29.22
CA GLY A 372 -27.94 14.48 29.07
C GLY A 372 -28.73 14.73 30.35
N TRP A 373 -28.10 14.56 31.52
CA TRP A 373 -28.75 14.74 32.82
C TRP A 373 -29.27 16.17 33.04
N GLY A 374 -28.55 17.19 32.56
CA GLY A 374 -29.01 18.59 32.58
C GLY A 374 -30.15 18.88 31.59
N ARG A 375 -30.36 18.02 30.58
CA ARG A 375 -31.40 18.16 29.54
C ARG A 375 -32.65 17.31 29.81
N ASN A 376 -32.61 16.43 30.82
CA ASN A 376 -33.75 15.58 31.17
C ASN A 376 -35.01 16.39 31.47
N ARG A 377 -34.88 17.52 32.19
CA ARG A 377 -36.00 18.40 32.52
C ARG A 377 -36.62 19.04 31.28
N GLU A 378 -35.79 19.48 30.33
CA GLU A 378 -36.24 20.03 29.05
C GLU A 378 -36.94 18.98 28.19
N MET A 379 -36.39 17.76 28.11
CA MET A 379 -36.97 16.66 27.34
C MET A 379 -38.27 16.14 27.96
N ALA A 380 -38.35 16.10 29.29
CA ALA A 380 -39.57 15.76 30.03
C ALA A 380 -40.68 16.80 29.80
N VAL A 381 -40.36 18.10 29.81
CA VAL A 381 -41.32 19.16 29.48
C VAL A 381 -41.81 19.03 28.04
N ARG A 382 -40.92 18.75 27.07
CA ARG A 382 -41.31 18.53 25.67
C ARG A 382 -42.17 17.28 25.48
N ALA A 383 -41.87 16.20 26.18
CA ALA A 383 -42.69 14.99 26.20
C ALA A 383 -44.07 15.27 26.81
N ALA A 384 -44.14 16.03 27.90
CA ALA A 384 -45.39 16.47 28.53
C ALA A 384 -46.23 17.40 27.62
N LEU A 385 -45.57 18.19 26.77
CA LEU A 385 -46.21 19.00 25.71
C LEU A 385 -46.60 18.19 24.46
N GLY A 386 -46.48 16.85 24.48
CA GLY A 386 -46.94 15.97 23.40
C GLY A 386 -45.91 15.65 22.31
N ALA A 387 -44.62 15.91 22.52
CA ALA A 387 -43.59 15.52 21.55
C ALA A 387 -43.46 13.99 21.46
N SER A 388 -43.52 13.45 20.24
CA SER A 388 -43.37 12.00 20.03
C SER A 388 -41.95 11.50 20.35
N PRO A 389 -41.79 10.24 20.82
CA PRO A 389 -40.47 9.66 21.11
C PRO A 389 -39.52 9.69 19.91
N GLY A 390 -40.06 9.49 18.69
CA GLY A 390 -39.28 9.56 17.45
C GLY A 390 -38.74 10.97 17.15
N ARG A 391 -39.45 12.03 17.54
CA ARG A 391 -38.98 13.41 17.36
C ARG A 391 -37.81 13.73 18.29
N LEU A 392 -37.86 13.26 19.54
CA LEU A 392 -36.76 13.40 20.50
C LEU A 392 -35.53 12.60 20.07
N GLN A 393 -35.73 11.37 19.56
CA GLN A 393 -34.63 10.55 19.03
C GLN A 393 -33.95 11.21 17.83
N ARG A 394 -34.74 11.67 16.86
CA ARG A 394 -34.23 12.32 15.65
C ARG A 394 -33.43 13.58 15.99
N GLN A 395 -33.92 14.40 16.92
CA GLN A 395 -33.21 15.60 17.34
C GLN A 395 -31.82 15.29 17.92
N GLY A 396 -31.73 14.29 18.81
CA GLY A 396 -30.44 13.85 19.38
C GLY A 396 -29.48 13.26 18.34
N LEU A 397 -30.01 12.52 17.37
CA LEU A 397 -29.24 12.00 16.24
C LEU A 397 -28.75 13.12 15.32
N VAL A 398 -29.57 14.12 15.02
CA VAL A 398 -29.18 15.28 14.19
C VAL A 398 -28.06 16.07 14.87
N GLU A 399 -28.15 16.30 16.18
CA GLU A 399 -27.07 16.95 16.95
C GLU A 399 -25.76 16.16 16.90
N SER A 400 -25.85 14.83 17.07
CA SER A 400 -24.68 13.94 17.07
C SER A 400 -24.03 13.84 15.69
N CYS A 401 -24.84 13.69 14.64
CA CYS A 401 -24.36 13.69 13.26
C CYS A 401 -23.76 15.03 12.87
N LEU A 402 -24.35 16.16 13.28
CA LEU A 402 -23.79 17.48 12.98
C LEU A 402 -22.42 17.67 13.66
N LEU A 403 -22.28 17.22 14.90
CA LEU A 403 -21.01 17.24 15.62
C LEU A 403 -19.96 16.33 14.97
N ALA A 404 -20.37 15.14 14.53
CA ALA A 404 -19.50 14.22 13.80
C ALA A 404 -19.08 14.75 12.44
N LEU A 405 -19.96 15.46 11.72
CA LEU A 405 -19.61 16.13 10.46
C LEU A 405 -18.60 17.25 10.68
N LEU A 406 -18.73 18.04 11.76
CA LEU A 406 -17.73 19.04 12.13
C LEU A 406 -16.38 18.43 12.51
N GLY A 407 -16.38 17.31 13.23
CA GLY A 407 -15.15 16.55 13.49
C GLY A 407 -14.56 15.98 12.20
N GLY A 408 -15.40 15.45 11.31
CA GLY A 408 -15.01 14.89 10.02
C GLY A 408 -14.40 15.92 9.07
N THR A 409 -14.93 17.14 9.01
CA THR A 409 -14.33 18.20 8.18
C THR A 409 -12.93 18.58 8.63
N VAL A 410 -12.71 18.70 9.95
CA VAL A 410 -11.37 18.91 10.52
C VAL A 410 -10.50 17.67 10.30
N GLY A 411 -11.08 16.48 10.45
CA GLY A 411 -10.43 15.20 10.22
C GLY A 411 -9.92 15.01 8.79
N ILE A 412 -10.61 15.53 7.78
CA ILE A 412 -10.15 15.52 6.38
C ILE A 412 -8.86 16.34 6.22
N ALA A 413 -8.80 17.53 6.83
CA ALA A 413 -7.58 18.35 6.79
C ALA A 413 -6.41 17.66 7.51
N LEU A 414 -6.69 17.02 8.64
CA LEU A 414 -5.71 16.23 9.40
C LEU A 414 -5.22 15.01 8.60
N ALA A 415 -6.14 14.31 7.91
CA ALA A 415 -5.81 13.17 7.05
C ALA A 415 -4.90 13.59 5.89
N ALA A 416 -5.21 14.71 5.23
CA ALA A 416 -4.36 15.25 4.16
C ALA A 416 -2.95 15.61 4.67
N GLY A 417 -2.85 16.16 5.88
CA GLY A 417 -1.56 16.41 6.55
C GLY A 417 -0.77 15.13 6.83
N ILE A 418 -1.41 14.10 7.40
CA ILE A 418 -0.77 12.80 7.67
C ILE A 418 -0.25 12.16 6.39
N VAL A 419 -1.06 12.15 5.32
CA VAL A 419 -0.66 11.61 4.01
C VAL A 419 0.51 12.42 3.43
N GLY A 420 0.51 13.74 3.58
CA GLY A 420 1.62 14.60 3.15
C GLY A 420 2.93 14.29 3.88
N VAL A 421 2.89 14.13 5.21
CA VAL A 421 4.06 13.75 6.01
C VAL A 421 4.55 12.36 5.62
N PHE A 422 3.64 11.39 5.49
CA PHE A 422 3.97 10.03 5.07
C PHE A 422 4.72 10.02 3.73
N ARG A 423 4.27 10.82 2.75
CA ARG A 423 4.94 10.98 1.46
C ARG A 423 6.34 11.56 1.55
N ALA A 424 6.60 12.45 2.52
CA ALA A 424 7.90 13.10 2.67
C ALA A 424 8.94 12.20 3.33
N ILE A 425 8.51 11.29 4.21
CA ILE A 425 9.40 10.38 4.96
C ILE A 425 9.50 8.98 4.36
N ALA A 426 8.58 8.62 3.46
CA ALA A 426 8.55 7.29 2.85
C ALA A 426 9.80 7.05 1.98
N PRO A 427 10.46 5.88 2.11
CA PRO A 427 11.59 5.51 1.26
C PRO A 427 11.25 5.56 -0.24
N SER A 428 12.26 5.83 -1.08
CA SER A 428 12.17 5.97 -2.54
C SER A 428 11.64 4.72 -3.27
N GLY A 429 11.62 3.55 -2.61
CA GLY A 429 11.06 2.30 -3.09
C GLY A 429 9.62 1.98 -2.66
N THR A 430 8.92 2.88 -1.96
CA THR A 430 7.54 2.62 -1.51
C THR A 430 6.56 2.53 -2.69
N PRO A 431 5.86 1.39 -2.88
CA PRO A 431 4.94 1.22 -4.00
C PRO A 431 3.80 2.26 -3.97
N ARG A 432 3.50 2.86 -5.14
CA ARG A 432 2.34 3.73 -5.37
C ARG A 432 2.24 4.98 -4.48
N LEU A 433 3.34 5.45 -3.89
CA LEU A 433 3.38 6.65 -3.02
C LEU A 433 2.76 7.91 -3.67
N ALA A 434 2.98 8.08 -4.98
CA ALA A 434 2.45 9.20 -5.76
C ALA A 434 0.94 9.12 -5.99
N GLU A 435 0.33 7.93 -5.91
CA GLU A 435 -1.11 7.73 -6.14
C GLU A 435 -1.97 8.00 -4.88
N ILE A 436 -1.35 8.12 -3.71
CA ILE A 436 -1.99 8.41 -2.41
C ILE A 436 -2.49 9.87 -2.35
N THR A 437 -3.41 10.23 -3.22
CA THR A 437 -3.96 11.58 -3.34
C THR A 437 -5.30 11.67 -2.61
N PRO A 438 -5.64 12.82 -2.00
CA PRO A 438 -6.98 13.06 -1.52
C PRO A 438 -7.94 13.05 -2.71
N ASP A 439 -8.69 11.96 -2.88
CA ASP A 439 -9.64 11.77 -3.96
C ASP A 439 -11.09 11.83 -3.45
N TRP A 440 -12.05 11.66 -4.36
CA TRP A 440 -13.46 11.62 -4.02
C TRP A 440 -13.81 10.41 -3.12
N THR A 441 -13.03 9.32 -3.22
CA THR A 441 -13.16 8.13 -2.38
C THR A 441 -12.85 8.46 -0.92
N LEU A 442 -11.78 9.23 -0.68
CA LEU A 442 -11.40 9.73 0.64
C LEU A 442 -12.52 10.57 1.24
N LEU A 443 -13.11 11.49 0.46
CA LEU A 443 -14.21 12.34 0.92
C LEU A 443 -15.47 11.53 1.28
N TRP A 444 -15.83 10.54 0.46
CA TRP A 444 -16.96 9.64 0.77
C TRP A 444 -16.69 8.79 2.00
N PHE A 445 -15.48 8.26 2.16
CA PHE A 445 -15.11 7.48 3.32
C PHE A 445 -15.14 8.33 4.61
N ALA A 446 -14.60 9.54 4.56
CA ALA A 446 -14.66 10.48 5.68
C ALA A 446 -16.11 10.86 6.01
N LEU A 447 -16.94 11.13 4.99
CA LEU A 447 -18.36 11.45 5.18
C LEU A 447 -19.13 10.25 5.78
N ALA A 448 -18.92 9.05 5.26
CA ALA A 448 -19.56 7.83 5.72
C ALA A 448 -19.15 7.48 7.15
N SER A 449 -17.85 7.52 7.46
CA SER A 449 -17.33 7.28 8.81
C SER A 449 -17.80 8.35 9.81
N SER A 450 -17.89 9.63 9.40
CA SER A 450 -18.46 10.69 10.23
C SER A 450 -19.93 10.43 10.55
N LEU A 451 -20.74 10.13 9.53
CA LEU A 451 -22.17 9.88 9.72
C LEU A 451 -22.41 8.61 10.55
N LEU A 452 -21.66 7.54 10.26
CA LEU A 452 -21.72 6.30 11.03
C LEU A 452 -21.34 6.53 12.49
N SER A 453 -20.26 7.26 12.75
CA SER A 453 -19.85 7.63 14.11
C SER A 453 -20.97 8.40 14.82
N GLY A 454 -21.50 9.45 14.18
CA GLY A 454 -22.62 10.26 14.69
C GLY A 454 -23.85 9.44 15.06
N VAL A 455 -24.20 8.45 14.23
CA VAL A 455 -25.28 7.51 14.53
C VAL A 455 -24.90 6.60 15.70
N VAL A 456 -23.72 5.99 15.69
CA VAL A 456 -23.27 5.05 16.73
C VAL A 456 -23.28 5.70 18.11
N PHE A 457 -22.65 6.86 18.29
CA PHE A 457 -22.60 7.54 19.59
C PHE A 457 -23.88 8.32 19.93
N GLY A 458 -24.67 8.71 18.94
CA GLY A 458 -25.92 9.45 19.13
C GLY A 458 -27.11 8.56 19.46
N LEU A 459 -27.12 7.31 18.99
CA LEU A 459 -28.27 6.40 19.11
C LEU A 459 -28.53 5.96 20.56
N ALA A 460 -27.49 5.70 21.33
CA ALA A 460 -27.59 5.32 22.73
C ALA A 460 -28.26 6.43 23.61
N PRO A 461 -27.76 7.68 23.63
CA PRO A 461 -28.40 8.76 24.37
C PRO A 461 -29.78 9.12 23.80
N ALA A 462 -29.97 9.08 22.48
CA ALA A 462 -31.27 9.34 21.84
C ALA A 462 -32.36 8.35 22.28
N ARG A 463 -32.05 7.05 22.30
CA ARG A 463 -32.99 6.00 22.75
C ARG A 463 -33.31 6.12 24.23
N ARG A 464 -32.32 6.47 25.06
CA ARG A 464 -32.53 6.67 26.50
C ARG A 464 -33.45 7.85 26.77
N ALA A 465 -33.20 9.00 26.13
CA ALA A 465 -34.04 10.18 26.24
C ALA A 465 -35.51 9.94 25.87
N ALA A 466 -35.75 9.10 24.87
CA ALA A 466 -37.09 8.79 24.38
C ALA A 466 -37.86 7.75 25.21
N ARG A 467 -37.18 7.00 26.08
CA ARG A 467 -37.79 5.98 26.94
C ARG A 467 -38.07 6.46 28.38
N MET A 468 -37.61 7.66 28.76
CA MET A 468 -37.89 8.19 30.09
C MET A 468 -39.38 8.58 30.20
N ALA A 469 -40.08 8.01 31.19
CA ALA A 469 -41.45 8.39 31.49
C ALA A 469 -41.48 9.81 32.09
N PRO A 470 -42.39 10.70 31.65
CA PRO A 470 -42.52 12.06 32.19
C PRO A 470 -42.72 12.09 33.71
N SER A 471 -43.34 11.05 34.27
CA SER A 471 -43.65 10.91 35.70
C SER A 471 -42.45 10.61 36.59
N GLU A 472 -41.40 9.96 36.06
CA GLU A 472 -40.17 9.70 36.82
C GLU A 472 -39.26 10.93 36.84
N ALA A 473 -39.13 11.63 35.70
CA ALA A 473 -38.27 12.81 35.57
C ALA A 473 -38.76 14.04 36.37
N LEU A 474 -40.05 14.10 36.72
CA LEU A 474 -40.63 15.16 37.55
C LEU A 474 -40.58 14.86 39.06
N LYS A 475 -40.41 13.59 39.46
CA LYS A 475 -40.30 13.16 40.86
C LYS A 475 -38.87 13.27 41.43
N GLU A 476 -37.85 13.36 40.59
CA GLU A 476 -36.44 13.53 40.99
C GLU A 476 -36.12 14.87 41.68
N GLY A 477 -37.08 15.80 41.76
CA GLY A 477 -36.90 17.11 42.42
C GLY A 477 -36.83 17.09 43.95
N THR A 478 -37.17 15.98 44.62
CA THR A 478 -37.35 15.97 46.10
C THR A 478 -36.49 14.98 46.87
N ALA A 479 -35.66 14.15 46.24
CA ALA A 479 -34.66 13.36 46.96
C ALA A 479 -33.44 13.10 46.08
N GLY A 480 -32.27 13.52 46.54
CA GLY A 480 -31.00 13.16 45.92
C GLY A 480 -30.79 11.65 45.99
N SER A 481 -31.02 10.94 44.89
CA SER A 481 -30.51 9.58 44.72
C SER A 481 -29.48 9.57 43.60
N VAL A 482 -28.23 9.77 43.99
CA VAL A 482 -27.06 9.38 43.22
C VAL A 482 -26.91 7.88 43.39
N SER A 483 -27.73 7.06 42.73
CA SER A 483 -27.48 5.60 42.68
C SER A 483 -28.21 4.94 41.53
N GLY A 484 -27.65 5.12 40.34
CA GLY A 484 -28.09 4.39 39.17
C GLY A 484 -27.04 4.54 38.09
N THR A 485 -25.79 4.15 38.37
CA THR A 485 -24.81 3.88 37.31
C THR A 485 -25.48 2.92 36.34
N SER A 486 -25.95 3.44 35.21
CA SER A 486 -26.71 2.62 34.29
C SER A 486 -25.80 1.49 33.82
N ARG A 487 -26.27 0.24 33.87
CA ARG A 487 -25.51 -0.95 33.42
C ARG A 487 -24.87 -0.73 32.04
N PHE A 488 -25.52 0.08 31.20
CA PHE A 488 -25.03 0.49 29.89
C PHE A 488 -23.80 1.42 29.94
N GLY A 489 -23.79 2.43 30.80
CA GLY A 489 -22.62 3.30 30.99
C GLY A 489 -21.43 2.55 31.57
N SER A 490 -21.67 1.67 32.55
CA SER A 490 -20.63 0.78 33.08
C SER A 490 -20.10 -0.19 32.02
N ALA A 491 -20.96 -0.78 31.19
CA ALA A 491 -20.54 -1.64 30.08
C ALA A 491 -19.71 -0.87 29.04
N LEU A 492 -20.08 0.38 28.74
CA LEU A 492 -19.35 1.23 27.80
C LEU A 492 -17.94 1.55 28.31
N VAL A 493 -17.80 1.88 29.60
CA VAL A 493 -16.49 2.08 30.23
C VAL A 493 -15.67 0.78 30.22
N VAL A 494 -16.28 -0.37 30.48
CA VAL A 494 -15.58 -1.67 30.38
C VAL A 494 -15.08 -1.93 28.96
N VAL A 495 -15.89 -1.66 27.93
CA VAL A 495 -15.48 -1.80 26.52
C VAL A 495 -14.38 -0.81 26.16
N GLU A 496 -14.47 0.44 26.59
CA GLU A 496 -13.46 1.47 26.37
C GLU A 496 -12.11 1.06 26.98
N VAL A 497 -12.13 0.66 28.26
CA VAL A 497 -10.95 0.18 28.99
C VAL A 497 -10.38 -1.06 28.32
N ALA A 498 -11.21 -2.02 27.91
CA ALA A 498 -10.75 -3.23 27.22
C ALA A 498 -10.08 -2.91 25.88
N LEU A 499 -10.68 -2.04 25.05
CA LEU A 499 -10.09 -1.60 23.77
C LEU A 499 -8.78 -0.83 23.98
N ALA A 500 -8.72 0.02 25.01
CA ALA A 500 -7.50 0.74 25.36
C ALA A 500 -6.38 -0.22 25.78
N PHE A 501 -6.67 -1.26 26.59
CA PHE A 501 -5.69 -2.29 26.93
C PHE A 501 -5.25 -3.10 25.71
N ILE A 502 -6.16 -3.47 24.80
CA ILE A 502 -5.79 -4.19 23.56
C ILE A 502 -4.82 -3.35 22.72
N LEU A 503 -5.11 -2.06 22.52
CA LEU A 503 -4.22 -1.15 21.79
C LEU A 503 -2.89 -0.94 22.50
N LEU A 504 -2.90 -0.79 23.82
CA LEU A 504 -1.69 -0.60 24.62
C LEU A 504 -0.80 -1.85 24.54
N ILE A 505 -1.37 -3.04 24.69
CA ILE A 505 -0.63 -4.31 24.57
C ILE A 505 -0.08 -4.47 23.16
N ALA A 506 -0.89 -4.27 22.11
CA ALA A 506 -0.45 -4.39 20.73
C ALA A 506 0.67 -3.38 20.38
N SER A 507 0.52 -2.12 20.79
CA SER A 507 1.53 -1.08 20.58
C SER A 507 2.81 -1.36 21.37
N THR A 508 2.70 -1.85 22.60
CA THR A 508 3.86 -2.21 23.43
C THR A 508 4.61 -3.40 22.83
N LEU A 509 3.89 -4.44 22.39
CA LEU A 509 4.50 -5.58 21.70
C LEU A 509 5.19 -5.15 20.41
N MET A 510 4.57 -4.31 19.58
CA MET A 510 5.20 -3.77 18.38
C MET A 510 6.46 -2.96 18.70
N MET A 511 6.40 -2.11 19.73
CA MET A 511 7.56 -1.31 20.16
C MET A 511 8.67 -2.20 20.72
N GLN A 512 8.33 -3.24 21.48
CA GLN A 512 9.29 -4.23 21.97
C GLN A 512 9.91 -5.01 20.81
N THR A 513 9.13 -5.45 19.83
CA THR A 513 9.64 -6.13 18.63
C THR A 513 10.59 -5.21 17.86
N LEU A 514 10.23 -3.95 17.64
CA LEU A 514 11.11 -2.98 16.97
C LEU A 514 12.37 -2.71 17.79
N ALA A 515 12.25 -2.53 19.11
CA ALA A 515 13.39 -2.33 19.99
C ALA A 515 14.32 -3.54 20.00
N HIS A 516 13.77 -4.76 20.03
CA HIS A 516 14.55 -6.00 19.90
C HIS A 516 15.27 -6.05 18.57
N LEU A 517 14.61 -5.72 17.45
CA LEU A 517 15.24 -5.69 16.14
C LEU A 517 16.35 -4.64 16.03
N LEU A 518 16.17 -3.46 16.62
CA LEU A 518 17.18 -2.39 16.58
C LEU A 518 18.38 -2.65 17.50
N HIS A 519 18.21 -3.43 18.57
CA HIS A 519 19.29 -3.78 19.51
C HIS A 519 19.87 -5.18 19.25
N GLN A 520 19.33 -5.92 18.29
CA GLN A 520 19.87 -7.20 17.91
C GLN A 520 21.25 -6.99 17.29
N ASN A 521 22.27 -7.57 17.91
CA ASN A 521 23.63 -7.52 17.37
C ASN A 521 23.63 -8.26 16.02
N PRO A 522 23.89 -7.57 14.90
CA PRO A 522 23.84 -8.20 13.59
C PRO A 522 25.10 -9.01 13.28
N GLY A 523 26.08 -9.08 14.19
CA GLY A 523 27.33 -9.81 14.00
C GLY A 523 28.41 -9.03 13.24
N PHE A 524 28.15 -7.76 12.93
CA PHE A 524 29.09 -6.82 12.32
C PHE A 524 28.89 -5.40 12.89
N ARG A 525 29.88 -4.53 12.69
CA ARG A 525 29.87 -3.13 13.13
C ARG A 525 28.89 -2.31 12.27
N THR A 526 28.07 -1.48 12.91
CA THR A 526 27.09 -0.61 12.23
C THR A 526 27.44 0.87 12.32
N ASP A 527 28.47 1.23 13.08
CA ASP A 527 28.92 2.60 13.31
C ASP A 527 30.02 3.02 12.32
N HIS A 528 30.01 4.28 11.90
CA HIS A 528 31.04 4.91 11.04
C HIS A 528 31.26 4.21 9.68
N LEU A 529 30.26 3.50 9.16
CA LEU A 529 30.29 2.91 7.83
C LEU A 529 29.53 3.78 6.82
N LEU A 530 30.15 4.01 5.66
CA LEU A 530 29.51 4.62 4.51
C LEU A 530 29.48 3.57 3.39
N THR A 531 28.29 3.28 2.88
CA THR A 531 28.07 2.35 1.78
C THR A 531 27.47 3.09 0.58
N PHE A 532 27.86 2.68 -0.62
CA PHE A 532 27.29 3.15 -1.87
C PHE A 532 27.54 2.10 -2.95
N ASP A 533 26.62 2.01 -3.91
CA ASP A 533 26.76 1.07 -5.02
C ASP A 533 27.61 1.69 -6.12
N LEU A 534 28.51 0.89 -6.69
CA LEU A 534 29.27 1.25 -7.88
C LEU A 534 28.56 0.63 -9.09
N PRO A 535 27.86 1.43 -9.92
CA PRO A 535 27.19 0.91 -11.09
C PRO A 535 28.22 0.36 -12.07
N GLN A 536 28.18 -0.95 -12.30
CA GLN A 536 28.95 -1.58 -13.37
C GLN A 536 28.16 -1.59 -14.67
N ALA A 537 28.88 -1.53 -15.79
CA ALA A 537 28.28 -1.67 -17.11
C ALA A 537 27.62 -3.05 -17.23
N SER A 538 26.29 -3.08 -17.38
CA SER A 538 25.55 -4.34 -17.29
C SER A 538 25.92 -5.30 -18.44
N GLN A 539 26.02 -6.60 -18.10
CA GLN A 539 26.46 -7.70 -18.98
C GLN A 539 25.54 -7.97 -20.18
N TRP A 540 24.38 -7.32 -20.25
CA TRP A 540 23.35 -7.41 -21.30
C TRP A 540 23.87 -7.51 -22.75
N ASN A 541 25.01 -6.88 -23.06
CA ASN A 541 25.58 -6.79 -24.41
C ASN A 541 27.12 -7.00 -24.45
N GLN A 542 27.76 -7.50 -23.38
CA GLN A 542 29.22 -7.69 -23.40
C GLN A 542 29.58 -8.97 -24.17
N LYS A 543 30.08 -8.81 -25.40
CA LYS A 543 30.57 -9.91 -26.25
C LYS A 543 31.95 -10.46 -25.85
N ASP A 544 32.72 -9.73 -25.04
CA ASP A 544 34.09 -10.07 -24.68
C ASP A 544 34.22 -10.31 -23.16
N SER A 545 33.90 -11.52 -22.71
CA SER A 545 33.83 -11.88 -21.28
C SER A 545 35.21 -12.01 -20.60
N GLU A 546 36.21 -12.61 -21.25
CA GLU A 546 37.49 -12.93 -20.57
C GLU A 546 38.48 -11.76 -20.45
N SER A 547 38.58 -10.87 -21.46
CA SER A 547 39.44 -9.68 -21.36
C SER A 547 38.85 -8.57 -20.47
N SER A 548 37.56 -8.69 -20.11
CA SER A 548 36.83 -7.71 -19.28
C SER A 548 37.07 -7.94 -17.79
N ALA A 549 37.11 -9.19 -17.31
CA ALA A 549 37.22 -9.51 -15.87
C ALA A 549 38.54 -9.02 -15.23
N THR A 550 39.69 -9.31 -15.84
CA THR A 550 40.99 -8.83 -15.33
C THR A 550 41.08 -7.30 -15.34
N GLY A 551 40.57 -6.66 -16.40
CA GLY A 551 40.54 -5.20 -16.51
C GLY A 551 39.63 -4.53 -15.47
N GLN A 552 38.51 -5.18 -15.12
CA GLN A 552 37.60 -4.72 -14.06
C GLN A 552 38.26 -4.82 -12.68
N ILE A 553 38.93 -5.93 -12.37
CA ILE A 553 39.65 -6.12 -11.10
C ILE A 553 40.73 -5.05 -10.94
N VAL A 554 41.55 -4.82 -11.98
CA VAL A 554 42.59 -3.79 -11.96
C VAL A 554 42.00 -2.40 -11.71
N ARG A 555 40.93 -2.03 -12.42
CA ARG A 555 40.24 -0.74 -12.21
C ARG A 555 39.67 -0.64 -10.79
N LEU A 556 39.08 -1.70 -10.26
CA LEU A 556 38.54 -1.72 -8.90
C LEU A 556 39.65 -1.53 -7.86
N LYS A 557 40.79 -2.23 -8.02
CA LYS A 557 41.97 -2.05 -7.15
C LYS A 557 42.47 -0.60 -7.19
N ASP A 558 42.57 0.00 -8.38
CA ASP A 558 42.98 1.41 -8.53
C ASP A 558 42.00 2.37 -7.86
N MET A 559 40.69 2.13 -8.00
CA MET A 559 39.64 2.93 -7.34
C MET A 559 39.72 2.81 -5.82
N LEU A 560 39.84 1.60 -5.28
CA LEU A 560 40.00 1.38 -3.84
C LEU A 560 41.26 2.09 -3.32
N ALA A 561 42.39 1.99 -4.04
CA ALA A 561 43.62 2.68 -3.68
C ALA A 561 43.48 4.22 -3.70
N GLN A 562 42.69 4.79 -4.60
CA GLN A 562 42.41 6.22 -4.64
C GLN A 562 41.51 6.65 -3.48
N VAL A 563 40.44 5.91 -3.20
CA VAL A 563 39.51 6.21 -2.10
C VAL A 563 40.21 6.11 -0.75
N ARG A 564 41.07 5.10 -0.56
CA ARG A 564 41.87 4.91 0.67
C ARG A 564 42.82 6.10 0.96
N ARG A 565 43.17 6.91 -0.06
CA ARG A 565 44.03 8.10 0.09
C ARG A 565 43.25 9.38 0.42
N LEU A 566 41.91 9.35 0.41
CA LEU A 566 41.11 10.53 0.71
C LEU A 566 41.21 10.88 2.21
N PRO A 567 41.31 12.17 2.56
CA PRO A 567 41.32 12.59 3.96
C PRO A 567 40.04 12.14 4.67
N GLY A 568 40.18 11.49 5.84
CA GLY A 568 39.06 11.02 6.66
C GLY A 568 38.59 9.60 6.35
N VAL A 569 39.11 8.94 5.30
CA VAL A 569 38.87 7.51 5.05
C VAL A 569 39.88 6.69 5.87
N GLN A 570 39.37 5.82 6.76
CA GLN A 570 40.21 4.91 7.54
C GLN A 570 40.57 3.65 6.75
N ASP A 571 39.55 3.04 6.13
CA ASP A 571 39.70 1.85 5.29
C ASP A 571 38.61 1.80 4.22
N VAL A 572 38.81 0.97 3.21
CA VAL A 572 37.87 0.77 2.11
C VAL A 572 37.92 -0.67 1.61
N VAL A 573 36.75 -1.24 1.42
CA VAL A 573 36.56 -2.62 0.95
C VAL A 573 35.51 -2.63 -0.16
N ALA A 574 35.52 -3.67 -0.97
CA ALA A 574 34.52 -3.93 -2.00
C ALA A 574 33.82 -5.26 -1.76
N SER A 575 32.53 -5.30 -2.06
CA SER A 575 31.68 -6.49 -2.04
C SER A 575 30.78 -6.45 -3.28
N ASP A 576 30.35 -7.60 -3.79
CA ASP A 576 29.42 -7.69 -4.93
C ASP A 576 28.03 -7.13 -4.62
N HIS A 577 27.64 -7.11 -3.35
CA HIS A 577 26.43 -6.46 -2.88
C HIS A 577 26.62 -5.85 -1.48
N GLY A 578 25.87 -4.78 -1.20
CA GLY A 578 25.84 -4.12 0.11
C GLY A 578 25.25 -5.00 1.23
N ILE A 579 25.41 -4.53 2.47
CA ILE A 579 24.90 -5.18 3.68
C ILE A 579 23.50 -4.63 4.01
N LEU A 580 22.58 -5.48 4.44
CA LEU A 580 21.19 -5.17 4.79
C LEU A 580 20.37 -4.54 3.66
N ASN A 581 20.77 -4.73 2.40
CA ASN A 581 20.02 -4.28 1.23
C ASN A 581 19.04 -5.35 0.70
N GLY A 582 18.97 -6.52 1.35
CA GLY A 582 18.13 -7.65 0.93
C GLY A 582 18.56 -8.34 -0.36
N MET A 583 19.67 -7.90 -0.98
CA MET A 583 20.27 -8.58 -2.12
C MET A 583 21.20 -9.67 -1.62
N MET A 584 21.17 -10.81 -2.30
CA MET A 584 22.09 -11.91 -2.07
C MET A 584 22.46 -12.55 -3.40
N TYR A 585 23.70 -13.02 -3.48
CA TYR A 585 24.12 -13.94 -4.53
C TYR A 585 24.07 -15.34 -3.96
N GLU A 586 23.54 -16.30 -4.71
CA GLU A 586 23.41 -17.68 -4.26
C GLU A 586 23.95 -18.63 -5.30
N HIS A 587 24.71 -19.62 -4.85
CA HIS A 587 25.21 -20.71 -5.68
C HIS A 587 24.53 -22.02 -5.29
N SER A 588 24.11 -22.77 -6.29
CA SER A 588 23.52 -24.09 -6.13
C SER A 588 24.44 -25.19 -6.65
N GLY A 589 24.27 -26.42 -6.17
CA GLY A 589 25.01 -27.57 -6.71
C GLY A 589 26.45 -27.67 -6.18
N LEU A 590 26.69 -27.19 -4.96
CA LEU A 590 28.00 -27.25 -4.33
C LEU A 590 28.38 -28.69 -4.04
N GLN A 591 29.66 -29.02 -4.23
CA GLN A 591 30.23 -30.29 -3.78
C GLN A 591 31.20 -30.03 -2.63
N LEU A 592 31.02 -30.77 -1.54
CA LEU A 592 31.73 -30.52 -0.29
C LEU A 592 32.61 -31.73 0.07
N GLU A 593 33.92 -31.50 0.21
CA GLU A 593 34.85 -32.55 0.61
C GLU A 593 34.70 -32.87 2.11
N GLY A 594 34.46 -34.15 2.42
CA GLY A 594 34.38 -34.63 3.80
C GLY A 594 33.18 -34.10 4.59
N ALA A 595 32.13 -33.64 3.90
CA ALA A 595 30.83 -33.32 4.49
C ALA A 595 30.07 -34.60 4.89
N LEU A 596 28.99 -34.44 5.66
CA LEU A 596 28.13 -35.56 6.03
C LEU A 596 27.58 -36.27 4.77
N PRO A 597 27.43 -37.60 4.76
CA PRO A 597 27.03 -38.35 3.55
C PRO A 597 25.75 -37.88 2.86
N GLU A 598 24.78 -37.36 3.63
CA GLU A 598 23.52 -36.80 3.10
C GLU A 598 23.69 -35.39 2.50
N GLN A 599 24.86 -34.78 2.68
CA GLN A 599 25.13 -33.36 2.43
C GLN A 599 26.37 -33.13 1.53
N SER A 600 27.02 -34.20 1.06
CA SER A 600 28.21 -34.13 0.20
C SER A 600 27.95 -33.48 -1.16
N ALA A 601 26.68 -33.48 -1.61
CA ALA A 601 26.21 -32.76 -2.79
C ALA A 601 25.04 -31.86 -2.39
N VAL A 602 25.32 -30.57 -2.21
CA VAL A 602 24.30 -29.58 -1.80
C VAL A 602 23.53 -29.15 -3.03
N THR A 603 22.32 -29.71 -3.19
CA THR A 603 21.38 -29.29 -4.24
C THR A 603 20.73 -27.94 -3.96
N GLU A 604 20.63 -27.55 -2.69
CA GLU A 604 20.11 -26.25 -2.26
C GLU A 604 21.13 -25.14 -2.57
N SER A 605 20.61 -23.93 -2.76
CA SER A 605 21.42 -22.72 -2.80
C SER A 605 22.06 -22.44 -1.45
N VAL A 606 23.28 -21.93 -1.50
CA VAL A 606 23.97 -21.35 -0.36
C VAL A 606 24.39 -19.94 -0.75
N ILE A 607 24.26 -19.02 0.20
CA ILE A 607 24.65 -17.62 0.01
C ILE A 607 26.15 -17.58 -0.26
N ALA A 608 26.49 -16.82 -1.29
CA ALA A 608 27.86 -16.55 -1.69
C ALA A 608 28.07 -15.04 -1.71
N ARG A 609 29.24 -14.61 -1.25
CA ARG A 609 29.62 -13.20 -1.29
C ARG A 609 31.03 -13.06 -1.81
N TYR A 610 31.22 -12.14 -2.75
CA TYR A 610 32.53 -11.84 -3.31
C TYR A 610 33.09 -10.62 -2.59
N ILE A 611 34.20 -10.79 -1.87
CA ILE A 611 34.74 -9.75 -1.00
C ILE A 611 36.20 -9.44 -1.33
N SER A 612 36.58 -8.18 -1.18
CA SER A 612 37.99 -7.78 -1.17
C SER A 612 38.66 -8.21 0.14
N PRO A 613 40.01 -8.21 0.20
CA PRO A 613 40.75 -8.25 1.46
C PRO A 613 40.25 -7.17 2.44
N ASP A 614 40.52 -7.40 3.74
CA ASP A 614 40.14 -6.54 4.88
C ASP A 614 38.63 -6.40 5.17
N TYR A 615 37.75 -7.05 4.39
CA TYR A 615 36.30 -6.96 4.55
C TYR A 615 35.81 -7.32 5.97
N PHE A 616 36.24 -8.46 6.50
CA PHE A 616 35.83 -8.90 7.84
C PHE A 616 36.37 -7.99 8.93
N HIS A 617 37.64 -7.59 8.82
CA HIS A 617 38.27 -6.66 9.74
C HIS A 617 37.54 -5.30 9.79
N MET A 618 37.24 -4.69 8.64
CA MET A 618 36.51 -3.42 8.56
C MET A 618 35.12 -3.53 9.21
N LEU A 619 34.43 -4.64 8.98
CA LEU A 619 33.11 -4.92 9.54
C LEU A 619 33.16 -5.48 10.97
N GLY A 620 34.33 -5.73 11.54
CA GLY A 620 34.48 -6.34 12.86
C GLY A 620 33.92 -7.76 12.97
N ILE A 621 33.80 -8.49 11.86
CA ILE A 621 33.44 -9.91 11.85
C ILE A 621 34.68 -10.70 12.25
N SER A 622 34.57 -11.53 13.29
CA SER A 622 35.74 -12.23 13.85
C SER A 622 36.13 -13.47 13.03
N LEU A 623 37.42 -13.61 12.74
CA LEU A 623 37.99 -14.86 12.24
C LEU A 623 38.03 -15.91 13.37
N VAL A 624 37.45 -17.09 13.12
CA VAL A 624 37.33 -18.17 14.10
C VAL A 624 38.46 -19.19 13.93
N ARG A 625 38.79 -19.54 12.68
CA ARG A 625 39.88 -20.47 12.30
C ARG A 625 40.51 -20.06 10.96
N GLY A 626 41.78 -20.42 10.77
CA GLY A 626 42.50 -20.25 9.51
C GLY A 626 43.06 -18.85 9.32
N ARG A 627 42.95 -18.32 8.09
CA ARG A 627 43.38 -16.96 7.70
C ARG A 627 42.28 -16.24 6.92
N GLU A 628 42.37 -14.91 6.87
CA GLU A 628 41.56 -14.09 5.96
C GLU A 628 42.16 -14.07 4.54
N PHE A 629 41.37 -13.57 3.58
CA PHE A 629 41.88 -13.26 2.24
C PHE A 629 42.91 -12.15 2.30
N ASP A 630 43.99 -12.32 1.54
CA ASP A 630 45.07 -11.34 1.46
C ASP A 630 45.40 -10.97 0.01
N GLU A 631 46.37 -10.08 -0.18
CA GLU A 631 46.80 -9.62 -1.50
C GLU A 631 47.48 -10.73 -2.34
N GLN A 632 47.79 -11.90 -1.79
CA GLN A 632 48.37 -13.03 -2.54
C GLN A 632 47.27 -13.84 -3.24
N ASP A 633 46.03 -13.76 -2.76
CA ASP A 633 44.86 -14.42 -3.35
C ASP A 633 44.42 -13.67 -4.63
N GLN A 634 45.18 -13.86 -5.72
CA GLN A 634 44.95 -13.21 -7.03
C GLN A 634 44.68 -14.19 -8.15
N GLN A 635 44.19 -13.69 -9.30
CA GLN A 635 44.06 -14.49 -10.52
C GLN A 635 45.36 -15.24 -10.86
N GLY A 636 45.23 -16.52 -11.22
CA GLY A 636 46.36 -17.40 -11.53
C GLY A 636 46.95 -18.16 -10.34
N THR A 637 46.50 -17.88 -9.11
CA THR A 637 46.83 -18.67 -7.91
C THR A 637 45.78 -19.75 -7.63
N GLN A 638 46.04 -20.64 -6.68
CA GLN A 638 45.04 -21.61 -6.22
C GLN A 638 43.84 -20.87 -5.66
N LYS A 639 42.64 -21.18 -6.16
CA LYS A 639 41.40 -20.54 -5.72
C LYS A 639 41.10 -20.92 -4.28
N VAL A 640 40.82 -19.89 -3.47
CA VAL A 640 40.51 -20.02 -2.05
C VAL A 640 39.11 -19.53 -1.75
N VAL A 641 38.55 -20.06 -0.66
CA VAL A 641 37.22 -19.72 -0.17
C VAL A 641 37.23 -19.69 1.36
N MET A 642 36.29 -18.94 1.92
CA MET A 642 36.04 -18.93 3.36
C MET A 642 34.59 -19.28 3.62
N VAL A 643 34.26 -19.76 4.82
CA VAL A 643 32.88 -20.10 5.18
C VAL A 643 32.54 -19.55 6.55
N ASN A 644 31.25 -19.33 6.85
CA ASN A 644 30.84 -18.95 8.19
C ASN A 644 30.66 -20.17 9.11
N GLU A 645 30.55 -19.92 10.43
CA GLU A 645 30.30 -20.97 11.42
C GLU A 645 29.02 -21.78 11.13
N ALA A 646 27.95 -21.12 10.67
CA ALA A 646 26.68 -21.77 10.36
C ALA A 646 26.84 -22.83 9.27
N MET A 647 27.59 -22.53 8.21
CA MET A 647 27.90 -23.46 7.13
C MET A 647 28.79 -24.62 7.63
N ALA A 648 29.84 -24.30 8.38
CA ALA A 648 30.74 -25.31 8.95
C ALA A 648 29.99 -26.32 9.84
N ARG A 649 29.13 -25.82 10.73
CA ARG A 649 28.30 -26.65 11.62
C ARG A 649 27.24 -27.45 10.86
N LYS A 650 26.56 -26.84 9.88
CA LYS A 650 25.50 -27.51 9.11
C LYS A 650 26.04 -28.68 8.29
N TYR A 651 27.17 -28.48 7.61
CA TYR A 651 27.66 -29.41 6.59
C TYR A 651 28.76 -30.39 7.08
N TRP A 652 29.55 -29.99 8.09
CA TRP A 652 30.65 -30.81 8.61
C TRP A 652 30.52 -31.14 10.10
N SER A 653 29.52 -30.59 10.81
CA SER A 653 29.36 -30.73 12.28
C SER A 653 30.58 -30.30 13.10
N THR A 654 31.54 -29.59 12.50
CA THR A 654 32.78 -29.13 13.13
C THR A 654 33.24 -27.82 12.50
N LEU A 655 34.02 -27.05 13.26
CA LEU A 655 34.70 -25.83 12.77
C LEU A 655 36.11 -26.12 12.22
N ASP A 656 36.62 -27.34 12.42
CA ASP A 656 37.95 -27.76 11.96
C ASP A 656 37.87 -28.29 10.52
N ILE A 657 37.67 -27.36 9.59
CA ILE A 657 37.48 -27.64 8.15
C ILE A 657 38.47 -26.88 7.26
N VAL A 658 39.41 -26.13 7.86
CA VAL A 658 40.47 -25.44 7.12
C VAL A 658 41.34 -26.50 6.42
N GLY A 659 41.63 -26.28 5.14
CA GLY A 659 42.35 -27.22 4.27
C GLY A 659 41.45 -28.24 3.55
N LYS A 660 40.16 -28.35 3.92
CA LYS A 660 39.18 -29.09 3.11
C LYS A 660 38.82 -28.30 1.85
N ARG A 661 38.22 -28.96 0.86
CA ARG A 661 37.85 -28.31 -0.40
C ARG A 661 36.35 -28.26 -0.62
N LEU A 662 35.90 -27.21 -1.30
CA LEU A 662 34.55 -27.12 -1.85
C LEU A 662 34.59 -26.72 -3.32
N SER A 663 33.65 -27.24 -4.09
CA SER A 663 33.51 -26.96 -5.51
C SER A 663 32.29 -26.08 -5.75
N VAL A 664 32.53 -24.87 -6.28
CA VAL A 664 31.47 -23.90 -6.66
C VAL A 664 31.05 -24.05 -8.12
N SER A 665 31.90 -24.66 -8.94
CA SER A 665 31.66 -24.90 -10.37
C SER A 665 32.14 -26.28 -10.78
N THR A 666 31.69 -26.74 -11.93
CA THR A 666 32.28 -27.88 -12.65
C THR A 666 32.98 -27.37 -13.90
N ASP A 667 34.01 -28.07 -14.35
CA ASP A 667 34.58 -27.82 -15.68
C ASP A 667 33.58 -28.17 -16.80
N GLY A 668 33.92 -27.85 -18.05
CA GLY A 668 33.10 -28.16 -19.22
C GLY A 668 32.85 -29.66 -19.47
N LYS A 669 33.42 -30.56 -18.65
CA LYS A 669 33.24 -32.01 -18.67
C LYS A 669 32.46 -32.52 -17.44
N GLY A 670 32.01 -31.64 -16.56
CA GLY A 670 31.27 -31.97 -15.33
C GLY A 670 32.15 -32.34 -14.14
N THR A 671 33.47 -32.17 -14.23
CA THR A 671 34.41 -32.46 -13.15
C THR A 671 34.45 -31.29 -12.16
N PRO A 672 34.40 -31.51 -10.84
CA PRO A 672 34.34 -30.44 -9.85
C PRO A 672 35.65 -29.63 -9.80
N GLN A 673 35.55 -28.29 -9.85
CA GLN A 673 36.69 -27.40 -9.61
C GLN A 673 36.83 -27.12 -8.11
N TRP A 674 37.69 -27.90 -7.47
CA TRP A 674 37.94 -27.81 -6.03
C TRP A 674 38.69 -26.54 -5.64
N ASN A 675 38.16 -25.84 -4.62
CA ASN A 675 38.73 -24.63 -4.02
C ASN A 675 38.99 -24.90 -2.54
N GLU A 676 40.11 -24.41 -2.02
CA GLU A 676 40.51 -24.69 -0.63
C GLU A 676 39.84 -23.74 0.35
N ILE A 677 39.31 -24.31 1.44
CA ILE A 677 38.76 -23.54 2.57
C ILE A 677 39.93 -23.05 3.43
N VAL A 678 40.21 -21.75 3.38
CA VAL A 678 41.35 -21.14 4.09
C VAL A 678 40.98 -20.54 5.44
N GLY A 679 39.68 -20.33 5.70
CA GLY A 679 39.23 -19.74 6.95
C GLY A 679 37.75 -19.96 7.27
N VAL A 680 37.44 -19.87 8.56
CA VAL A 680 36.08 -19.89 9.12
C VAL A 680 35.85 -18.59 9.88
N VAL A 681 34.75 -17.88 9.58
CA VAL A 681 34.39 -16.61 10.22
C VAL A 681 33.13 -16.73 11.08
N ALA A 682 32.98 -15.80 12.01
CA ALA A 682 31.77 -15.67 12.82
C ALA A 682 30.55 -15.36 11.94
N ASN A 683 29.38 -15.75 12.43
CA ASN A 683 28.12 -15.53 11.73
C ASN A 683 27.73 -14.04 11.72
N ALA A 684 27.36 -13.53 10.55
CA ALA A 684 26.75 -12.22 10.37
C ALA A 684 25.29 -12.36 9.89
N ARG A 685 24.44 -11.39 10.25
CA ARG A 685 23.05 -11.24 9.79
C ARG A 685 22.98 -10.10 8.77
N ASP A 686 23.59 -10.34 7.63
CA ASP A 686 23.84 -9.35 6.60
C ASP A 686 22.75 -9.25 5.54
N VAL A 687 21.93 -10.29 5.33
CA VAL A 687 20.74 -10.24 4.44
C VAL A 687 19.53 -9.61 5.14
N GLY A 688 19.25 -10.04 6.37
CA GLY A 688 18.11 -9.57 7.16
C GLY A 688 18.36 -9.77 8.66
N ILE A 689 18.03 -8.76 9.46
CA ILE A 689 18.25 -8.80 10.92
C ILE A 689 17.37 -9.87 11.59
N GLN A 690 16.17 -10.11 11.03
CA GLN A 690 15.15 -11.01 11.60
C GLN A 690 15.53 -12.49 11.49
N ASP A 691 16.34 -12.85 10.49
CA ASP A 691 16.65 -14.24 10.16
C ASP A 691 17.78 -14.79 11.03
N GLU A 692 17.78 -16.11 11.25
CA GLU A 692 18.97 -16.77 11.76
C GLU A 692 20.12 -16.66 10.75
N ALA A 693 21.36 -16.73 11.23
CA ALA A 693 22.51 -16.69 10.35
C ALA A 693 22.50 -17.91 9.42
N SER A 694 22.28 -17.66 8.13
CA SER A 694 22.25 -18.70 7.11
C SER A 694 23.66 -19.19 6.80
N PRO A 695 23.81 -20.46 6.34
CA PRO A 695 25.06 -20.92 5.76
C PRO A 695 25.53 -20.00 4.64
N GLU A 696 26.75 -19.49 4.73
CA GLU A 696 27.35 -18.59 3.76
C GLU A 696 28.80 -18.96 3.51
N PHE A 697 29.25 -18.78 2.26
CA PHE A 697 30.65 -18.83 1.89
C PHE A 697 31.07 -17.56 1.16
N TYR A 698 32.35 -17.24 1.26
CA TYR A 698 32.95 -16.05 0.71
C TYR A 698 33.99 -16.44 -0.35
N LEU A 699 34.00 -15.66 -1.43
CA LEU A 699 34.88 -15.81 -2.58
C LEU A 699 35.81 -14.60 -2.63
N ALA A 700 37.10 -14.83 -2.88
CA ALA A 700 38.06 -13.75 -3.05
C ALA A 700 37.76 -12.97 -4.35
N LEU A 701 37.28 -11.74 -4.23
CA LEU A 701 36.86 -10.89 -5.36
C LEU A 701 37.97 -10.73 -6.42
N PHE A 702 39.22 -10.64 -5.99
CA PHE A 702 40.38 -10.48 -6.86
C PHE A 702 40.86 -11.77 -7.54
N GLN A 703 40.36 -12.95 -7.16
CA GLN A 703 40.57 -14.20 -7.88
C GLN A 703 39.43 -14.50 -8.86
N TRP A 704 38.20 -14.31 -8.40
CA TRP A 704 37.01 -14.74 -9.12
C TRP A 704 36.45 -13.68 -10.08
N GLY A 705 36.76 -12.40 -9.84
CA GLY A 705 36.14 -11.28 -10.54
C GLY A 705 34.80 -10.88 -9.94
N VAL A 706 34.23 -9.80 -10.48
CA VAL A 706 32.89 -9.34 -10.11
C VAL A 706 31.88 -10.16 -10.93
N PRO A 707 30.85 -10.77 -10.30
CA PRO A 707 29.89 -11.65 -10.97
C PRO A 707 28.92 -10.94 -11.92
#